data_AF-A0A3R7K144-F1
#
_entry.id   AF-A0A3R7K144-F1
#
_cell.length_a   1.000
_cell.length_b   1.000
_cell.length_c   1.000
_cell.angle_alpha   90.00
_cell.angle_beta   90.00
_cell.angle_gamma   90.00
#
_symmetry.space_group_name_H-M   'P 1'
#
loop_
_entity.id
_entity.type
_entity.pdbx_description
1 polymer ?
#
loop_
_entity_poly.entity_id
_entity_poly.type
_entity_poly.pdbx_seq_one_letter_code
_entity_poly.pdbx_strand_id
1 'polypeptide(L)'
;MDRGVTPQSAGADGGLLGETETAAAVVAEMESVLAQTPESVSLYKTELEKLLMAYVKSQESEQRLLQRTKEILTEIHSSHEAMLRDQEEESEALAQKKKTKLELDAVLHQIASTRQLELEKQLKVNALRNKLELLQEELSKIAMPSGNGDIILNEKQEQQISSLKNKRAEYARDIEAKTISLQDLRQETANLFVLVQEEETKNARLEETQANVVLQIQEKQSLTEKEVRRKTRLEKELKMLKQTHERSQIDNTALEGLKKENEENLRKKELTMRESKQKMEKYLKQYDGLFRTTHSLTEAMQLQWQKNVELHKENVHVEHELDGKEQQIQTITRDALKIEKLMEIAREQLQDIEEKRSDCEVEKEKAKLELENLVNVSLEAEKKQSELLAKKLEEMLREREVLNKMLVKANDRTQTTFDLMKIKENTMKNLQNEINGLKSHVKKQRAQIQQLVGEREKYEKEAANATQKFMTSLEEAKLQDLQVVSLQQKIVESESRLKQQQNLYEAIEQLKEEITSKDHALVKEHFDHHKVDKEKEILKNELLRIKKQIQSSEQIILNQELEVTKLAKIIQEADEQKQRQIKEYGCVVHDRDTLRQQLIQRNEELSVLYEKIKIQKSTLAKGHAQYQDKQKEVSKLQSRIHALTFERDSSKNQLSHEGSLKQELIRLEKELLQEKTKIRALSEELDHPLNVHRWRKLEGSDPKRFEMIRKLQALQKKLIRKYEETTIKDLLILEKEKLYVELKTILARQPGEEVAEQLVVYKETLKGKQNQMKQMEEELQMYKMQVNEYRRDLEQLEKEKQQIQQMWIGRQLKAYSNQFSNSYADPASFGHPES
;
A
#
# COMPACT_ATOMS: atom_id res chain seq x y z
N MET A 1 28.79 -47.32 -48.15
CA MET A 1 28.41 -46.07 -47.45
C MET A 1 27.64 -46.49 -46.21
N ASP A 2 28.35 -47.04 -45.23
CA ASP A 2 28.94 -46.31 -44.09
C ASP A 2 27.89 -45.56 -43.26
N ARG A 3 27.33 -46.26 -42.26
CA ARG A 3 27.66 -46.05 -40.85
C ARG A 3 26.82 -47.01 -39.99
N GLY A 4 27.44 -48.11 -39.56
CA GLY A 4 26.93 -48.92 -38.47
C GLY A 4 27.26 -48.24 -37.14
N VAL A 5 26.27 -48.14 -36.26
CA VAL A 5 26.49 -47.78 -34.85
C VAL A 5 25.87 -48.89 -34.02
N THR A 6 26.77 -49.69 -33.44
CA THR A 6 26.53 -50.63 -32.35
C THR A 6 26.09 -49.90 -31.08
N PRO A 7 25.17 -50.44 -30.26
CA PRO A 7 24.96 -49.95 -28.91
C PRO A 7 25.99 -50.60 -27.98
N GLN A 8 26.95 -49.81 -27.49
CA GLN A 8 27.77 -50.17 -26.33
C GLN A 8 26.92 -50.03 -25.06
N SER A 9 26.77 -51.14 -24.34
CA SER A 9 26.31 -51.18 -22.96
C SER A 9 27.36 -50.52 -22.06
N ALA A 10 27.17 -49.25 -21.71
CA ALA A 10 27.91 -48.60 -20.66
C ALA A 10 27.19 -48.85 -19.33
N GLY A 11 27.65 -49.87 -18.59
CA GLY A 11 27.37 -50.00 -17.17
C GLY A 11 28.05 -48.87 -16.42
N ALA A 12 27.26 -47.92 -15.93
CA ALA A 12 27.67 -46.92 -14.96
C ALA A 12 26.82 -47.13 -13.70
N ASP A 13 26.98 -48.29 -13.08
CA ASP A 13 26.42 -48.58 -11.76
C ASP A 13 27.60 -48.80 -10.82
N GLY A 14 28.03 -47.72 -10.15
CA GLY A 14 29.24 -47.72 -9.35
C GLY A 14 29.74 -46.31 -9.05
N GLY A 15 29.00 -45.56 -8.23
CA GLY A 15 29.46 -44.25 -7.78
C GLY A 15 28.65 -43.60 -6.67
N LEU A 16 27.36 -43.89 -6.54
CA LEU A 16 26.48 -43.15 -5.62
C LEU A 16 26.20 -43.79 -4.26
N LEU A 17 26.77 -44.96 -3.95
CA LEU A 17 26.62 -45.57 -2.62
C LEU A 17 27.71 -45.13 -1.62
N GLY A 18 28.79 -44.48 -2.09
CA GLY A 18 29.89 -44.04 -1.22
C GLY A 18 29.59 -42.76 -0.43
N GLU A 19 28.76 -41.85 -0.96
CA GLU A 19 28.51 -40.55 -0.34
C GLU A 19 27.58 -40.64 0.89
N THR A 20 26.64 -41.59 0.89
CA THR A 20 25.69 -41.77 2.01
C THR A 20 26.34 -42.31 3.27
N GLU A 21 27.34 -43.19 3.14
CA GLU A 21 28.10 -43.71 4.30
C GLU A 21 29.04 -42.64 4.87
N THR A 22 29.64 -41.80 4.02
CA THR A 22 30.52 -40.71 4.48
C THR A 22 29.78 -39.63 5.25
N ALA A 23 28.56 -39.27 4.84
CA ALA A 23 27.79 -38.24 5.53
C ALA A 23 27.22 -38.70 6.88
N ALA A 24 26.83 -39.98 7.00
CA ALA A 24 26.44 -40.57 8.29
C ALA A 24 27.62 -40.63 9.29
N ALA A 25 28.83 -40.90 8.80
CA ALA A 25 30.03 -40.86 9.62
C ALA A 25 30.36 -39.45 10.14
N VAL A 26 30.19 -38.41 9.32
CA VAL A 26 30.40 -37.01 9.70
C VAL A 26 29.42 -36.54 10.78
N VAL A 27 28.15 -36.95 10.70
CA VAL A 27 27.14 -36.66 11.73
C VAL A 27 27.53 -37.31 13.07
N ALA A 28 27.91 -38.59 13.06
CA ALA A 28 28.34 -39.30 14.26
C ALA A 28 29.61 -38.69 14.89
N GLU A 29 30.54 -38.21 14.06
CA GLU A 29 31.77 -37.55 14.51
C GLU A 29 31.47 -36.18 15.14
N MET A 30 30.60 -35.37 14.53
CA MET A 30 30.15 -34.08 15.10
C MET A 30 29.35 -34.25 16.40
N GLU A 31 28.52 -35.29 16.52
CA GLU A 31 27.80 -35.61 17.76
C GLU A 31 28.77 -36.01 18.89
N SER A 32 29.83 -36.76 18.56
CA SER A 32 30.88 -37.13 19.51
C SER A 32 31.68 -35.91 19.99
N VAL A 33 32.00 -34.98 19.09
CA VAL A 33 32.67 -33.70 19.42
C VAL A 33 31.80 -32.83 20.32
N LEU A 34 30.49 -32.73 20.03
CA LEU A 34 29.51 -32.01 20.85
C LEU A 34 29.35 -32.60 22.27
N ALA A 35 29.43 -33.93 22.39
CA ALA A 35 29.38 -34.61 23.68
C ALA A 35 30.62 -34.34 24.57
N GLN A 36 31.78 -34.12 23.95
CA GLN A 36 33.05 -33.86 24.65
C GLN A 36 33.33 -32.36 24.90
N THR A 37 32.44 -31.46 24.47
CA THR A 37 32.67 -30.02 24.58
C THR A 37 32.38 -29.50 26.02
N PRO A 38 33.31 -28.77 26.69
CA PRO A 38 33.11 -28.27 28.05
C PRO A 38 32.00 -27.22 28.18
N GLU A 39 31.30 -27.17 29.34
CA GLU A 39 30.20 -26.21 29.61
C GLU A 39 30.61 -24.74 29.56
N SER A 40 31.91 -24.42 29.64
CA SER A 40 32.43 -23.06 29.53
C SER A 40 32.22 -22.44 28.14
N VAL A 41 31.88 -23.24 27.11
CA VAL A 41 31.65 -22.79 25.73
C VAL A 41 30.23 -23.14 25.25
N SER A 42 29.25 -23.12 26.17
CA SER A 42 27.86 -23.53 25.92
C SER A 42 27.19 -22.80 24.75
N LEU A 43 27.49 -21.52 24.53
CA LEU A 43 26.98 -20.77 23.38
C LEU A 43 27.44 -21.35 22.04
N TYR A 44 28.73 -21.73 21.93
CA TYR A 44 29.28 -22.35 20.72
C TYR A 44 28.74 -23.77 20.51
N LYS A 45 28.56 -24.52 21.60
CA LYS A 45 27.90 -25.83 21.59
C LYS A 45 26.47 -25.74 21.03
N THR A 46 25.71 -24.73 21.48
CA THR A 46 24.33 -24.52 21.02
C THR A 46 24.26 -24.13 19.54
N GLU A 47 25.24 -23.35 19.04
CA GLU A 47 25.31 -23.03 17.61
C GLU A 47 25.73 -24.22 16.74
N LEU A 48 26.68 -25.03 17.21
CA LEU A 48 27.08 -26.27 16.52
C LEU A 48 25.93 -27.30 16.49
N GLU A 49 25.15 -27.43 17.57
CA GLU A 49 23.94 -28.28 17.60
C GLU A 49 22.91 -27.83 16.57
N LYS A 50 22.68 -26.52 16.43
CA LYS A 50 21.78 -25.98 15.40
C LYS A 50 22.30 -26.26 13.98
N LEU A 51 23.61 -26.16 13.79
CA LEU A 51 24.25 -26.36 12.49
C LEU A 51 24.23 -27.84 12.08
N LEU A 52 24.46 -28.75 13.04
CA LEU A 52 24.31 -30.18 12.86
C LEU A 52 22.86 -30.55 12.54
N MET A 53 21.88 -29.98 13.26
CA MET A 53 20.47 -30.24 13.02
C MET A 53 20.01 -29.73 11.64
N ALA A 54 20.58 -28.62 11.16
CA ALA A 54 20.36 -28.13 9.81
C ALA A 54 21.00 -29.03 8.74
N TYR A 55 22.21 -29.53 9.00
CA TYR A 55 22.92 -30.47 8.11
C TYR A 55 22.17 -31.81 7.97
N VAL A 56 21.72 -32.39 9.09
CA VAL A 56 20.90 -33.63 9.09
C VAL A 56 19.61 -33.43 8.31
N LYS A 57 18.90 -32.31 8.51
CA LYS A 57 17.68 -32.01 7.73
C LYS A 57 17.96 -31.83 6.23
N SER A 58 19.09 -31.23 5.88
CA SER A 58 19.53 -31.10 4.48
C SER A 58 19.77 -32.48 3.86
N GLN A 59 20.48 -33.35 4.57
CA GLN A 59 20.78 -34.72 4.12
C GLN A 59 19.52 -35.58 3.97
N GLU A 60 18.56 -35.49 4.90
CA GLU A 60 17.25 -36.16 4.78
C GLU A 60 16.43 -35.66 3.59
N SER A 61 16.57 -34.37 3.23
CA SER A 61 15.90 -33.80 2.06
C SER A 61 16.54 -34.27 0.75
N GLU A 62 17.88 -34.39 0.73
CA GLU A 62 18.64 -34.90 -0.40
C GLU A 62 18.37 -36.40 -0.64
N GLN A 63 18.32 -37.22 0.41
CA GLN A 63 17.96 -38.63 0.30
C GLN A 63 16.54 -38.83 -0.25
N ARG A 64 15.57 -38.01 0.19
CA ARG A 64 14.21 -38.03 -0.38
C ARG A 64 14.19 -37.68 -1.86
N LEU A 65 15.04 -36.75 -2.28
CA LEU A 65 15.16 -36.34 -3.68
C LEU A 65 15.84 -37.41 -4.54
N LEU A 66 16.86 -38.09 -4.01
CA LEU A 66 17.51 -39.24 -4.63
C LEU A 66 16.56 -40.44 -4.75
N GLN A 67 15.73 -40.70 -3.74
CA GLN A 67 14.72 -41.76 -3.81
C GLN A 67 13.64 -41.43 -4.85
N ARG A 68 13.19 -40.16 -4.90
CA ARG A 68 12.21 -39.72 -5.90
C ARG A 68 12.76 -39.76 -7.32
N THR A 69 14.03 -39.44 -7.53
CA THR A 69 14.67 -39.55 -8.84
C THR A 69 14.85 -41.00 -9.28
N LYS A 70 15.14 -41.93 -8.36
CA LYS A 70 15.12 -43.38 -8.65
C LYS A 70 13.73 -43.88 -9.05
N GLU A 71 12.69 -43.49 -8.32
CA GLU A 71 11.29 -43.82 -8.66
C GLU A 71 10.91 -43.32 -10.06
N ILE A 72 11.23 -42.06 -10.37
CA ILE A 72 10.96 -41.47 -11.69
C ILE A 72 11.75 -42.20 -12.78
N LEU A 73 13.01 -42.58 -12.55
CA LEU A 73 13.79 -43.36 -13.50
C LEU A 73 13.18 -44.75 -13.74
N THR A 74 12.67 -45.42 -12.69
CA THR A 74 11.97 -46.70 -12.85
C THR A 74 10.64 -46.57 -13.59
N GLU A 75 9.89 -45.48 -13.35
CA GLU A 75 8.66 -45.17 -14.08
C GLU A 75 8.96 -44.91 -15.56
N ILE A 76 9.99 -44.11 -15.87
CA ILE A 76 10.43 -43.84 -17.24
C ILE A 76 10.89 -45.13 -17.93
N HIS A 77 11.64 -46.00 -17.24
CA HIS A 77 12.08 -47.27 -17.82
C HIS A 77 10.90 -48.19 -18.13
N SER A 78 9.94 -48.32 -17.20
CA SER A 78 8.73 -49.12 -17.40
C SER A 78 7.85 -48.59 -18.54
N SER A 79 7.74 -47.26 -18.68
CA SER A 79 7.02 -46.62 -19.77
C SER A 79 7.75 -46.80 -21.11
N HIS A 80 9.07 -46.81 -21.11
CA HIS A 80 9.87 -47.04 -22.32
C HIS A 80 9.79 -48.50 -22.78
N GLU A 81 9.80 -49.46 -21.85
CA GLU A 81 9.59 -50.89 -22.14
C GLU A 81 8.16 -51.18 -22.64
N ALA A 82 7.15 -50.49 -22.12
CA ALA A 82 5.78 -50.58 -22.65
C ALA A 82 5.70 -50.03 -24.08
N MET A 83 6.34 -48.89 -24.34
CA MET A 83 6.40 -48.30 -25.68
C MET A 83 7.12 -49.20 -26.69
N LEU A 84 8.21 -49.87 -26.29
CA LEU A 84 8.92 -50.81 -27.14
C LEU A 84 8.06 -52.04 -27.49
N ARG A 85 7.29 -52.56 -26.53
CA ARG A 85 6.34 -53.66 -26.77
C ARG A 85 5.22 -53.26 -27.72
N ASP A 86 4.64 -52.09 -27.54
CA ASP A 86 3.60 -51.57 -28.46
C ASP A 86 4.15 -51.41 -29.89
N GLN A 87 5.41 -50.99 -30.03
CA GLN A 87 6.08 -50.84 -31.32
C GLN A 87 6.41 -52.20 -31.98
N GLU A 88 6.77 -53.21 -31.20
CA GLU A 88 6.95 -54.59 -31.67
C GLU A 88 5.62 -55.20 -32.14
N GLU A 89 4.54 -55.05 -31.36
CA GLU A 89 3.19 -55.51 -31.71
C GLU A 89 2.67 -54.82 -32.99
N GLU A 90 2.92 -53.52 -33.16
CA GLU A 90 2.56 -52.79 -34.38
C GLU A 90 3.35 -53.32 -35.60
N SER A 91 4.63 -53.68 -35.41
CA SER A 91 5.46 -54.25 -36.47
C SER A 91 5.00 -55.67 -36.88
N GLU A 92 4.58 -56.50 -35.92
CA GLU A 92 4.02 -57.83 -36.19
C GLU A 92 2.66 -57.74 -36.88
N ALA A 93 1.79 -56.83 -36.44
CA ALA A 93 0.51 -56.58 -37.11
C ALA A 93 0.70 -56.11 -38.56
N LEU A 94 1.72 -55.29 -38.83
CA LEU A 94 2.05 -54.82 -40.17
C LEU A 94 2.63 -55.95 -41.05
N ALA A 95 3.44 -56.84 -40.47
CA ALA A 95 3.93 -58.03 -41.15
C ALA A 95 2.79 -59.01 -41.50
N GLN A 96 1.85 -59.20 -40.58
CA GLN A 96 0.69 -60.07 -40.78
C GLN A 96 -0.30 -59.50 -41.81
N LYS A 97 -0.47 -58.17 -41.83
CA LYS A 97 -1.18 -57.45 -42.90
C LYS A 97 -0.51 -57.62 -44.27
N LYS A 98 0.82 -57.63 -44.32
CA LYS A 98 1.56 -57.84 -45.57
C LYS A 98 1.44 -59.30 -46.07
N LYS A 99 1.45 -60.27 -45.16
CA LYS A 99 1.26 -61.70 -45.46
C LYS A 99 -0.15 -61.98 -45.98
N THR A 100 -1.18 -61.50 -45.28
CA THR A 100 -2.58 -61.65 -45.71
C THR A 100 -2.86 -60.94 -47.04
N LYS A 101 -2.20 -59.81 -47.31
CA LYS A 101 -2.28 -59.13 -48.62
C LYS A 101 -1.66 -59.97 -49.74
N LEU A 102 -0.49 -60.58 -49.51
CA LEU A 102 0.14 -61.49 -50.47
C LEU A 102 -0.70 -62.75 -50.72
N GLU A 103 -1.33 -63.31 -49.68
CA GLU A 103 -2.27 -64.43 -49.80
C GLU A 103 -3.52 -64.03 -50.60
N LEU A 104 -4.06 -62.83 -50.38
CA LEU A 104 -5.19 -62.30 -51.14
C LEU A 104 -4.84 -62.07 -52.61
N ASP A 105 -3.65 -61.53 -52.90
CA ASP A 105 -3.17 -61.33 -54.27
C ASP A 105 -2.93 -62.67 -54.98
N ALA A 106 -2.44 -63.69 -54.27
CA ALA A 106 -2.31 -65.06 -54.80
C ALA A 106 -3.66 -65.69 -55.12
N VAL A 107 -4.66 -65.53 -54.25
CA VAL A 107 -6.04 -66.03 -54.49
C VAL A 107 -6.69 -65.28 -55.66
N LEU A 108 -6.47 -63.96 -55.79
CA LEU A 108 -6.95 -63.19 -56.94
C LEU A 108 -6.28 -63.64 -58.24
N HIS A 109 -4.99 -63.96 -58.21
CA HIS A 109 -4.29 -64.52 -59.37
C HIS A 109 -4.80 -65.92 -59.74
N GLN A 110 -5.13 -66.74 -58.74
CA GLN A 110 -5.68 -68.08 -58.93
C GLN A 110 -7.11 -68.02 -59.49
N ILE A 111 -7.94 -67.06 -59.02
CA ILE A 111 -9.28 -66.78 -59.57
C ILE A 111 -9.20 -66.23 -61.00
N ALA A 112 -8.20 -65.41 -61.32
CA ALA A 112 -7.96 -64.93 -62.68
C ALA A 112 -7.56 -66.08 -63.62
N SER A 113 -6.69 -66.98 -63.16
CA SER A 113 -6.27 -68.17 -63.91
C SER A 113 -7.43 -69.15 -64.14
N THR A 114 -8.28 -69.40 -63.13
CA THR A 114 -9.48 -70.24 -63.32
C THR A 114 -10.49 -69.60 -64.25
N ARG A 115 -10.70 -68.27 -64.17
CA ARG A 115 -11.54 -67.55 -65.15
C ARG A 115 -11.01 -67.62 -66.57
N GLN A 116 -9.69 -67.58 -66.76
CA GLN A 116 -9.08 -67.69 -68.09
C GLN A 116 -9.26 -69.10 -68.68
N LEU A 117 -9.09 -70.15 -67.86
CA LEU A 117 -9.39 -71.54 -68.22
C LEU A 117 -10.88 -71.76 -68.52
N GLU A 118 -11.77 -71.08 -67.80
CA GLU A 118 -13.22 -71.15 -68.00
C GLU A 118 -13.64 -70.45 -69.30
N LEU A 119 -12.99 -69.34 -69.66
CA LEU A 119 -13.18 -68.66 -70.95
C LEU A 119 -12.69 -69.52 -72.12
N GLU A 120 -11.54 -70.20 -71.99
CA GLU A 120 -11.05 -71.15 -73.01
C GLU A 120 -11.95 -72.37 -73.17
N LYS A 121 -12.53 -72.88 -72.07
CA LYS A 121 -13.52 -73.97 -72.12
C LYS A 121 -14.83 -73.51 -72.76
N GLN A 122 -15.30 -72.28 -72.48
CA GLN A 122 -16.48 -71.71 -73.15
C GLN A 122 -16.25 -71.52 -74.65
N LEU A 123 -15.06 -71.10 -75.08
CA LEU A 123 -14.72 -71.02 -76.51
C LEU A 123 -14.68 -72.40 -77.18
N LYS A 124 -14.21 -73.45 -76.49
CA LYS A 124 -14.26 -74.84 -77.00
C LYS A 124 -15.69 -75.41 -77.06
N VAL A 125 -16.56 -75.07 -76.11
CA VAL A 125 -17.98 -75.47 -76.14
C VAL A 125 -18.75 -74.77 -77.26
N ASN A 126 -18.46 -73.50 -77.53
CA ASN A 126 -19.06 -72.76 -78.64
C ASN A 126 -18.55 -73.25 -80.01
N ALA A 127 -17.29 -73.69 -80.10
CA ALA A 127 -16.75 -74.33 -81.32
C ALA A 127 -17.32 -75.74 -81.59
N LEU A 128 -17.73 -76.48 -80.55
CA LEU A 128 -18.42 -77.78 -80.69
C LEU A 128 -19.91 -77.62 -81.00
N ARG A 129 -20.56 -76.56 -80.50
CA ARG A 129 -21.94 -76.20 -80.88
C ARG A 129 -22.04 -75.77 -82.34
N ASN A 130 -21.11 -74.95 -82.84
CA ASN A 130 -21.06 -74.58 -84.25
C ASN A 130 -20.74 -75.75 -85.21
N LYS A 131 -20.16 -76.86 -84.71
CA LYS A 131 -19.93 -78.10 -85.51
C LYS A 131 -21.12 -79.06 -85.52
N LEU A 132 -22.01 -78.97 -84.53
CA LEU A 132 -23.25 -79.75 -84.48
C LEU A 132 -24.39 -79.10 -85.28
N GLU A 133 -24.39 -77.77 -85.35
CA GLU A 133 -25.38 -77.00 -86.14
C GLU A 133 -25.15 -77.13 -87.66
N LEU A 134 -23.91 -77.35 -88.12
CA LEU A 134 -23.56 -77.59 -89.52
C LEU A 134 -23.80 -79.03 -90.03
N LEU A 135 -24.11 -79.99 -89.15
CA LEU A 135 -24.40 -81.39 -89.51
C LEU A 135 -25.88 -81.78 -89.34
N GLN A 136 -26.71 -80.82 -88.92
CA GLN A 136 -28.16 -81.01 -88.71
C GLN A 136 -29.01 -80.36 -89.84
N GLU A 137 -28.36 -79.75 -90.84
CA GLU A 137 -28.99 -79.09 -92.00
C GLU A 137 -28.78 -79.86 -93.34
N GLU A 138 -28.06 -80.99 -93.35
CA GLU A 138 -27.81 -81.82 -94.56
C GLU A 138 -28.64 -83.12 -94.66
N LEU A 139 -29.60 -83.39 -93.77
CA LEU A 139 -30.45 -84.59 -93.85
C LEU A 139 -31.95 -84.31 -93.69
N SER A 140 -32.54 -83.57 -94.63
CA SER A 140 -33.98 -83.68 -94.92
C SER A 140 -34.37 -83.27 -96.36
N LYS A 141 -34.42 -84.25 -97.29
CA LYS A 141 -35.43 -84.48 -98.37
C LYS A 141 -34.84 -85.13 -99.63
N ILE A 142 -35.44 -86.26 -100.06
CA ILE A 142 -35.79 -86.74 -101.42
C ILE A 142 -36.20 -88.23 -101.25
N ALA A 143 -37.48 -88.62 -101.17
CA ALA A 143 -38.48 -88.88 -102.22
C ALA A 143 -38.56 -90.37 -102.71
N MET A 144 -39.80 -90.89 -102.71
CA MET A 144 -40.39 -92.14 -103.29
C MET A 144 -40.33 -92.20 -104.85
N PRO A 145 -40.98 -93.13 -105.64
CA PRO A 145 -41.60 -94.48 -105.45
C PRO A 145 -41.40 -95.54 -106.62
N SER A 146 -42.10 -96.72 -106.51
CA SER A 146 -42.69 -97.63 -107.58
C SER A 146 -41.85 -98.82 -108.11
N GLY A 147 -42.32 -100.04 -108.51
CA GLY A 147 -43.60 -100.79 -108.58
C GLY A 147 -43.51 -102.12 -109.43
N ASN A 148 -44.35 -103.15 -109.12
CA ASN A 148 -44.96 -104.32 -109.87
C ASN A 148 -44.22 -105.36 -110.80
N GLY A 149 -44.68 -106.65 -110.73
CA GLY A 149 -44.89 -107.56 -111.90
C GLY A 149 -44.67 -109.11 -111.75
N ASP A 150 -45.73 -109.92 -112.00
CA ASP A 150 -45.86 -111.43 -112.02
C ASP A 150 -45.22 -112.20 -113.20
N ILE A 151 -45.24 -113.56 -113.20
CA ILE A 151 -45.50 -114.48 -114.37
C ILE A 151 -45.78 -115.97 -113.95
N ILE A 152 -46.65 -116.63 -114.72
CA ILE A 152 -47.21 -118.01 -114.69
C ILE A 152 -46.68 -118.86 -115.87
N LEU A 153 -46.66 -120.21 -115.81
CA LEU A 153 -46.90 -121.11 -116.98
C LEU A 153 -47.31 -122.57 -116.63
N ASN A 154 -48.25 -123.11 -117.44
CA ASN A 154 -48.87 -124.46 -117.51
C ASN A 154 -48.11 -125.35 -118.54
N GLU A 155 -48.31 -126.65 -118.81
CA GLU A 155 -49.48 -127.56 -118.95
C GLU A 155 -48.90 -128.98 -119.24
N LYS A 156 -49.33 -130.12 -118.68
CA LYS A 156 -50.50 -130.92 -119.08
C LYS A 156 -50.67 -132.10 -118.12
N GLN A 157 -51.81 -132.11 -117.43
CA GLN A 157 -52.73 -133.24 -117.21
C GLN A 157 -52.18 -134.66 -117.44
N GLU A 158 -51.87 -135.36 -116.34
CA GLU A 158 -52.16 -136.81 -116.17
C GLU A 158 -51.85 -137.33 -114.75
N GLN A 159 -51.13 -136.56 -113.91
CA GLN A 159 -50.90 -136.87 -112.49
C GLN A 159 -51.85 -136.12 -111.52
N GLN A 160 -53.00 -135.68 -112.05
CA GLN A 160 -53.92 -134.74 -111.40
C GLN A 160 -54.80 -135.36 -110.31
N ILE A 161 -54.64 -136.65 -110.00
CA ILE A 161 -55.41 -137.34 -108.94
C ILE A 161 -54.55 -137.72 -107.71
N SER A 162 -53.21 -137.79 -107.82
CA SER A 162 -52.33 -138.06 -106.66
C SER A 162 -51.81 -136.78 -105.99
N SER A 163 -51.65 -135.68 -106.75
CA SER A 163 -51.16 -134.39 -106.24
C SER A 163 -52.14 -133.65 -105.32
N LEU A 164 -53.45 -133.89 -105.45
CA LEU A 164 -54.48 -133.22 -104.64
C LEU A 164 -54.52 -133.72 -103.18
N LYS A 165 -53.96 -134.89 -102.86
CA LYS A 165 -53.78 -135.35 -101.46
C LYS A 165 -52.56 -134.73 -100.78
N ASN A 166 -51.48 -134.48 -101.52
CA ASN A 166 -50.28 -133.81 -101.00
C ASN A 166 -50.47 -132.29 -100.86
N LYS A 167 -51.21 -131.64 -101.78
CA LYS A 167 -51.54 -130.21 -101.69
C LYS A 167 -52.38 -129.87 -100.45
N ARG A 168 -53.22 -130.78 -99.96
CA ARG A 168 -53.98 -130.57 -98.70
C ARG A 168 -53.08 -130.59 -97.46
N ALA A 169 -51.96 -131.31 -97.49
CA ALA A 169 -50.97 -131.33 -96.40
C ALA A 169 -50.03 -130.12 -96.46
N GLU A 170 -49.73 -129.60 -97.67
CA GLU A 170 -48.97 -128.36 -97.85
C GLU A 170 -49.76 -127.12 -97.40
N TYR A 171 -51.05 -127.00 -97.75
CA TYR A 171 -51.86 -125.87 -97.29
C TYR A 171 -52.11 -125.87 -95.76
N ALA A 172 -52.07 -127.02 -95.10
CA ALA A 172 -52.13 -127.08 -93.64
C ALA A 172 -50.84 -126.53 -92.99
N ARG A 173 -49.66 -126.85 -93.56
CA ARG A 173 -48.38 -126.27 -93.09
C ARG A 173 -48.26 -124.77 -93.38
N ASP A 174 -48.80 -124.29 -94.50
CA ASP A 174 -48.79 -122.86 -94.84
C ASP A 174 -49.68 -122.03 -93.90
N ILE A 175 -50.83 -122.56 -93.46
CA ILE A 175 -51.67 -121.89 -92.46
C ILE A 175 -50.95 -121.85 -91.10
N GLU A 176 -50.26 -122.92 -90.73
CA GLU A 176 -49.48 -122.98 -89.48
C GLU A 176 -48.30 -122.00 -89.52
N ALA A 177 -47.57 -121.93 -90.65
CA ALA A 177 -46.48 -120.97 -90.86
C ALA A 177 -46.96 -119.50 -90.82
N LYS A 178 -48.12 -119.19 -91.43
CA LYS A 178 -48.71 -117.85 -91.34
C LYS A 178 -49.24 -117.52 -89.95
N THR A 179 -49.69 -118.50 -89.18
CA THR A 179 -50.15 -118.30 -87.79
C THR A 179 -48.97 -117.98 -86.87
N ILE A 180 -47.84 -118.67 -87.05
CA ILE A 180 -46.59 -118.39 -86.31
C ILE A 180 -46.08 -116.98 -86.68
N SER A 181 -46.06 -116.62 -87.97
CA SER A 181 -45.63 -115.28 -88.38
C SER A 181 -46.55 -114.16 -87.86
N LEU A 182 -47.87 -114.41 -87.76
CA LEU A 182 -48.82 -113.48 -87.12
C LEU A 182 -48.61 -113.38 -85.61
N GLN A 183 -48.19 -114.46 -84.96
CA GLN A 183 -47.85 -114.47 -83.54
C GLN A 183 -46.56 -113.71 -83.27
N ASP A 184 -45.55 -113.86 -84.13
CA ASP A 184 -44.29 -113.11 -84.06
C ASP A 184 -44.52 -111.61 -84.26
N LEU A 185 -45.33 -111.22 -85.26
CA LEU A 185 -45.71 -109.81 -85.48
C LEU A 185 -46.52 -109.22 -84.31
N ARG A 186 -47.36 -110.03 -83.64
CA ARG A 186 -48.07 -109.63 -82.42
C ARG A 186 -47.14 -109.48 -81.22
N GLN A 187 -46.13 -110.34 -81.11
CA GLN A 187 -45.09 -110.24 -80.09
C GLN A 187 -44.23 -108.98 -80.31
N GLU A 188 -43.89 -108.67 -81.55
CA GLU A 188 -43.12 -107.47 -81.93
C GLU A 188 -43.91 -106.18 -81.66
N THR A 189 -45.20 -106.16 -81.98
CA THR A 189 -46.07 -105.02 -81.65
C THR A 189 -46.27 -104.85 -80.13
N ALA A 190 -46.36 -105.95 -79.37
CA ALA A 190 -46.39 -105.87 -77.91
C ALA A 190 -45.07 -105.33 -77.33
N ASN A 191 -43.92 -105.77 -77.85
CA ASN A 191 -42.61 -105.29 -77.43
C ASN A 191 -42.41 -103.79 -77.76
N LEU A 192 -42.84 -103.35 -78.94
CA LEU A 192 -42.81 -101.93 -79.32
C LEU A 192 -43.72 -101.08 -78.42
N PHE A 193 -44.88 -101.60 -78.01
CA PHE A 193 -45.77 -100.88 -77.10
C PHE A 193 -45.15 -100.68 -75.70
N VAL A 194 -44.45 -101.69 -75.19
CA VAL A 194 -43.69 -101.58 -73.92
C VAL A 194 -42.56 -100.55 -74.07
N LEU A 195 -41.84 -100.55 -75.18
CA LEU A 195 -40.76 -99.58 -75.42
C LEU A 195 -41.29 -98.14 -75.49
N VAL A 196 -42.47 -97.93 -76.09
CA VAL A 196 -43.13 -96.62 -76.13
C VAL A 196 -43.55 -96.18 -74.72
N GLN A 197 -44.13 -97.05 -73.90
CA GLN A 197 -44.45 -96.71 -72.50
C GLN A 197 -43.18 -96.40 -71.67
N GLU A 198 -42.08 -97.12 -71.90
CA GLU A 198 -40.81 -96.83 -71.24
C GLU A 198 -40.25 -95.46 -71.65
N GLU A 199 -40.34 -95.08 -72.92
CA GLU A 199 -39.92 -93.75 -73.37
C GLU A 199 -40.88 -92.64 -72.90
N GLU A 200 -42.19 -92.88 -72.86
CA GLU A 200 -43.16 -91.92 -72.31
C GLU A 200 -42.91 -91.66 -70.82
N THR A 201 -42.61 -92.71 -70.03
CA THR A 201 -42.28 -92.55 -68.61
C THR A 201 -40.93 -91.87 -68.38
N LYS A 202 -39.93 -92.09 -69.25
CA LYS A 202 -38.68 -91.33 -69.23
C LYS A 202 -38.91 -89.86 -69.58
N ASN A 203 -39.75 -89.57 -70.57
CA ASN A 203 -40.05 -88.21 -70.99
C ASN A 203 -40.80 -87.44 -69.89
N ALA A 204 -41.77 -88.06 -69.22
CA ALA A 204 -42.45 -87.47 -68.07
C ALA A 204 -41.49 -87.17 -66.90
N ARG A 205 -40.52 -88.06 -66.62
CA ARG A 205 -39.47 -87.80 -65.62
C ARG A 205 -38.55 -86.66 -66.02
N LEU A 206 -38.19 -86.56 -67.30
CA LEU A 206 -37.37 -85.46 -67.80
C LEU A 206 -38.10 -84.12 -67.71
N GLU A 207 -39.39 -84.07 -68.03
CA GLU A 207 -40.24 -82.88 -67.87
C GLU A 207 -40.32 -82.44 -66.39
N GLU A 208 -40.47 -83.39 -65.46
CA GLU A 208 -40.45 -83.10 -64.02
C GLU A 208 -39.08 -82.54 -63.57
N THR A 209 -37.97 -83.13 -64.02
CA THR A 209 -36.63 -82.60 -63.72
C THR A 209 -36.40 -81.23 -64.33
N GLN A 210 -36.92 -80.97 -65.53
CA GLN A 210 -36.83 -79.68 -66.20
C GLN A 210 -37.60 -78.60 -65.43
N ALA A 211 -38.82 -78.92 -64.96
CA ALA A 211 -39.60 -78.02 -64.11
C ALA A 211 -38.86 -77.69 -62.79
N ASN A 212 -38.24 -78.69 -62.16
CA ASN A 212 -37.46 -78.49 -60.93
C ASN A 212 -36.22 -77.61 -61.15
N VAL A 213 -35.50 -77.80 -62.25
CA VAL A 213 -34.34 -76.94 -62.60
C VAL A 213 -34.78 -75.50 -62.88
N VAL A 214 -35.92 -75.30 -63.54
CA VAL A 214 -36.47 -73.95 -63.80
C VAL A 214 -36.82 -73.23 -62.48
N LEU A 215 -37.43 -73.93 -61.51
CA LEU A 215 -37.71 -73.38 -60.19
C LEU A 215 -36.43 -73.01 -59.43
N GLN A 216 -35.40 -73.86 -59.47
CA GLN A 216 -34.10 -73.55 -58.85
C GLN A 216 -33.42 -72.35 -59.51
N ILE A 217 -33.53 -72.19 -60.84
CA ILE A 217 -33.01 -71.01 -61.55
C ILE A 217 -33.74 -69.75 -61.10
N GLN A 218 -35.08 -69.77 -60.99
CA GLN A 218 -35.86 -68.62 -60.50
C GLN A 218 -35.51 -68.25 -59.05
N GLU A 219 -35.33 -69.24 -58.18
CA GLU A 219 -34.93 -69.01 -56.80
C GLU A 219 -33.54 -68.37 -56.73
N LYS A 220 -32.55 -68.90 -57.47
CA LYS A 220 -31.21 -68.33 -57.56
C LYS A 220 -31.21 -66.93 -58.15
N GLN A 221 -32.03 -66.65 -59.17
CA GLN A 221 -32.20 -65.31 -59.73
C GLN A 221 -32.72 -64.34 -58.66
N SER A 222 -33.74 -64.72 -57.90
CA SER A 222 -34.29 -63.88 -56.81
C SER A 222 -33.27 -63.57 -55.71
N LEU A 223 -32.42 -64.54 -55.36
CA LEU A 223 -31.35 -64.36 -54.38
C LEU A 223 -30.25 -63.44 -54.91
N THR A 224 -29.86 -63.60 -56.18
CA THR A 224 -28.87 -62.70 -56.81
C THR A 224 -29.38 -61.26 -56.91
N GLU A 225 -30.67 -61.05 -57.21
CA GLU A 225 -31.25 -59.70 -57.24
C GLU A 225 -31.27 -59.05 -55.85
N LYS A 226 -31.58 -59.83 -54.80
CA LYS A 226 -31.52 -59.34 -53.41
C LYS A 226 -30.09 -58.94 -53.03
N GLU A 227 -29.09 -59.73 -53.39
CA GLU A 227 -27.68 -59.41 -53.14
C GLU A 227 -27.19 -58.19 -53.95
N VAL A 228 -27.63 -58.03 -55.20
CA VAL A 228 -27.34 -56.82 -55.99
C VAL A 228 -27.97 -55.57 -55.37
N ARG A 229 -29.21 -55.65 -54.86
CA ARG A 229 -29.84 -54.54 -54.14
C ARG A 229 -29.12 -54.22 -52.82
N ARG A 230 -28.65 -55.23 -52.10
CA ARG A 230 -27.84 -55.05 -50.88
C ARG A 230 -26.49 -54.40 -51.19
N LYS A 231 -25.80 -54.87 -52.22
CA LYS A 231 -24.53 -54.31 -52.69
C LYS A 231 -24.68 -52.84 -53.09
N THR A 232 -25.69 -52.51 -53.90
CA THR A 232 -25.92 -51.11 -54.32
C THR A 232 -26.29 -50.18 -53.17
N ARG A 233 -26.98 -50.68 -52.13
CA ARG A 233 -27.23 -49.92 -50.89
C ARG A 233 -25.94 -49.68 -50.11
N LEU A 234 -25.13 -50.71 -49.90
CA LEU A 234 -23.85 -50.58 -49.21
C LEU A 234 -22.86 -49.68 -49.96
N GLU A 235 -22.85 -49.72 -51.29
CA GLU A 235 -22.04 -48.82 -52.12
C GLU A 235 -22.47 -47.35 -51.97
N LYS A 236 -23.78 -47.08 -51.86
CA LYS A 236 -24.29 -45.72 -51.58
C LYS A 236 -23.92 -45.26 -50.16
N GLU A 237 -24.09 -46.12 -49.16
CA GLU A 237 -23.70 -45.82 -47.77
C GLU A 237 -22.19 -45.57 -47.64
N LEU A 238 -21.37 -46.39 -48.30
CA LEU A 238 -19.91 -46.22 -48.34
C LEU A 238 -19.48 -44.92 -49.05
N LYS A 239 -20.19 -44.52 -50.11
CA LYS A 239 -19.96 -43.23 -50.78
C LYS A 239 -20.29 -42.05 -49.88
N MET A 240 -21.40 -42.11 -49.14
CA MET A 240 -21.78 -41.08 -48.16
C MET A 240 -20.76 -40.98 -47.03
N LEU A 241 -20.33 -42.12 -46.47
CA LEU A 241 -19.31 -42.19 -45.42
C LEU A 241 -17.96 -41.62 -45.86
N LYS A 242 -17.54 -41.91 -47.10
CA LYS A 242 -16.32 -41.31 -47.68
C LYS A 242 -16.43 -39.79 -47.79
N GLN A 243 -17.56 -39.28 -48.29
CA GLN A 243 -17.78 -37.83 -48.39
C GLN A 243 -17.81 -37.15 -47.01
N THR A 244 -18.39 -37.79 -45.99
CA THR A 244 -18.35 -37.24 -44.62
C THR A 244 -16.94 -37.27 -44.04
N HIS A 245 -16.17 -38.32 -44.31
CA HIS A 245 -14.78 -38.41 -43.84
C HIS A 245 -13.89 -37.35 -44.51
N GLU A 246 -14.02 -37.16 -45.83
CA GLU A 246 -13.31 -36.11 -46.56
C GLU A 246 -13.65 -34.71 -46.03
N ARG A 247 -14.93 -34.44 -45.73
CA ARG A 247 -15.35 -33.17 -45.09
C ARG A 247 -14.73 -32.99 -43.70
N SER A 248 -14.82 -33.99 -42.82
CA SER A 248 -14.20 -33.92 -41.50
C SER A 248 -12.68 -33.81 -41.56
N GLN A 249 -12.04 -34.37 -42.59
CA GLN A 249 -10.60 -34.24 -42.80
C GLN A 249 -10.23 -32.80 -43.21
N ILE A 250 -11.01 -32.18 -44.10
CA ILE A 250 -10.85 -30.77 -44.47
C ILE A 250 -11.05 -29.86 -43.23
N ASP A 251 -12.11 -30.09 -42.45
CA ASP A 251 -12.38 -29.32 -41.23
C ASP A 251 -11.25 -29.46 -40.20
N ASN A 252 -10.69 -30.66 -40.01
CA ASN A 252 -9.54 -30.88 -39.13
C ASN A 252 -8.29 -30.13 -39.63
N THR A 253 -8.01 -30.14 -40.93
CA THR A 253 -6.86 -29.38 -41.48
C THR A 253 -7.06 -27.86 -41.34
N ALA A 254 -8.29 -27.36 -41.47
CA ALA A 254 -8.62 -25.96 -41.25
C ALA A 254 -8.46 -25.56 -39.77
N LEU A 255 -8.93 -26.41 -38.84
CA LEU A 255 -8.77 -26.20 -37.39
C LEU A 255 -7.31 -26.26 -36.96
N GLU A 256 -6.49 -27.15 -37.54
CA GLU A 256 -5.05 -27.16 -37.30
C GLU A 256 -4.35 -25.88 -37.80
N GLY A 257 -4.79 -25.33 -38.94
CA GLY A 257 -4.33 -24.04 -39.44
C GLY A 257 -4.64 -22.89 -38.47
N LEU A 258 -5.90 -22.81 -38.03
CA LEU A 258 -6.35 -21.80 -37.05
C LEU A 258 -5.65 -21.95 -35.69
N LYS A 259 -5.37 -23.18 -35.25
CA LYS A 259 -4.61 -23.43 -34.03
C LYS A 259 -3.18 -22.87 -34.13
N LYS A 260 -2.48 -23.13 -35.25
CA LYS A 260 -1.13 -22.59 -35.49
C LYS A 260 -1.12 -21.06 -35.54
N GLU A 261 -2.09 -20.45 -36.21
CA GLU A 261 -2.21 -18.98 -36.25
C GLU A 261 -2.47 -18.39 -34.85
N ASN A 262 -3.31 -19.03 -34.05
CA ASN A 262 -3.58 -18.61 -32.67
C ASN A 262 -2.34 -18.79 -31.76
N GLU A 263 -1.57 -19.87 -31.92
CA GLU A 263 -0.31 -20.08 -31.20
C GLU A 263 0.74 -19.02 -31.57
N GLU A 264 0.85 -18.63 -32.84
CA GLU A 264 1.71 -17.52 -33.26
C GLU A 264 1.26 -16.17 -32.72
N ASN A 265 -0.05 -15.89 -32.73
CA ASN A 265 -0.61 -14.68 -32.17
C ASN A 265 -0.44 -14.61 -30.65
N LEU A 266 -0.56 -15.74 -29.95
CA LEU A 266 -0.28 -15.83 -28.52
C LEU A 266 1.20 -15.55 -28.24
N ARG A 267 2.12 -16.17 -28.98
CA ARG A 267 3.57 -15.90 -28.86
C ARG A 267 3.91 -14.43 -29.09
N LYS A 268 3.32 -13.79 -30.09
CA LYS A 268 3.51 -12.34 -30.36
C LYS A 268 2.99 -11.48 -29.19
N LYS A 269 1.84 -11.82 -28.61
CA LYS A 269 1.30 -11.12 -27.43
C LYS A 269 2.13 -11.36 -26.17
N GLU A 270 2.64 -12.57 -25.98
CA GLU A 270 3.54 -12.90 -24.87
C GLU A 270 4.85 -12.11 -24.98
N LEU A 271 5.41 -11.97 -26.19
CA LEU A 271 6.61 -11.18 -26.43
C LEU A 271 6.39 -9.70 -26.10
N THR A 272 5.29 -9.10 -26.59
CA THR A 272 4.97 -7.68 -26.30
C THR A 272 4.67 -7.45 -24.82
N MET A 273 4.04 -8.42 -24.13
CA MET A 273 3.82 -8.37 -22.68
C MET A 273 5.13 -8.49 -21.89
N ARG A 274 6.08 -9.30 -22.38
CA ARG A 274 7.43 -9.41 -21.79
C ARG A 274 8.22 -8.10 -21.96
N GLU A 275 8.15 -7.48 -23.14
CA GLU A 275 8.77 -6.18 -23.41
C GLU A 275 8.15 -5.05 -22.58
N SER A 276 6.83 -5.01 -22.43
CA SER A 276 6.16 -4.03 -21.58
C SER A 276 6.52 -4.21 -20.11
N LYS A 277 6.60 -5.46 -19.62
CA LYS A 277 7.06 -5.79 -18.26
C LYS A 277 8.50 -5.32 -18.02
N GLN A 278 9.41 -5.55 -18.97
CA GLN A 278 10.79 -5.06 -18.86
C GLN A 278 10.88 -3.52 -18.86
N LYS A 279 10.04 -2.83 -19.65
CA LYS A 279 9.96 -1.36 -19.62
C LYS A 279 9.43 -0.86 -18.26
N MET A 280 8.38 -1.50 -17.74
CA MET A 280 7.82 -1.18 -16.42
C MET A 280 8.85 -1.38 -15.30
N GLU A 281 9.64 -2.45 -15.35
CA GLU A 281 10.69 -2.73 -14.37
C GLU A 281 11.84 -1.71 -14.43
N LYS A 282 12.17 -1.20 -15.63
CA LYS A 282 13.11 -0.08 -15.79
C LYS A 282 12.55 1.22 -15.20
N TYR A 283 11.27 1.52 -15.42
CA TYR A 283 10.64 2.69 -14.82
C TYR A 283 10.53 2.59 -13.30
N LEU A 284 10.24 1.41 -12.75
CA LEU A 284 10.24 1.18 -11.31
C LEU A 284 11.63 1.41 -10.71
N LYS A 285 12.71 0.91 -11.34
CA LYS A 285 14.09 1.19 -10.90
C LYS A 285 14.46 2.67 -10.97
N GLN A 286 14.01 3.37 -12.02
CA GLN A 286 14.21 4.82 -12.13
C GLN A 286 13.41 5.59 -11.08
N TYR A 287 12.18 5.18 -10.80
CA TYR A 287 11.34 5.74 -9.76
C TYR A 287 11.94 5.51 -8.37
N ASP A 288 12.41 4.30 -8.06
CA ASP A 288 13.11 4.00 -6.81
C ASP A 288 14.39 4.83 -6.65
N GLY A 289 15.13 5.03 -7.75
CA GLY A 289 16.28 5.92 -7.79
C GLY A 289 15.90 7.38 -7.47
N LEU A 290 14.90 7.91 -8.16
CA LEU A 290 14.38 9.26 -7.94
C LEU A 290 13.78 9.44 -6.54
N PHE A 291 13.11 8.42 -6.02
CA PHE A 291 12.54 8.41 -4.67
C PHE A 291 13.64 8.49 -3.62
N ARG A 292 14.71 7.69 -3.75
CA ARG A 292 15.87 7.75 -2.85
C ARG A 292 16.57 9.11 -2.92
N THR A 293 16.77 9.68 -4.11
CA THR A 293 17.38 11.01 -4.23
C THR A 293 16.50 12.10 -3.64
N THR A 294 15.18 12.02 -3.86
CA THR A 294 14.22 12.98 -3.29
C THR A 294 14.13 12.86 -1.78
N HIS A 295 14.16 11.64 -1.25
CA HIS A 295 14.19 11.40 0.19
C HIS A 295 15.47 11.94 0.83
N SER A 296 16.64 11.66 0.25
CA SER A 296 17.92 12.20 0.71
C SER A 296 17.98 13.73 0.64
N LEU A 297 17.45 14.35 -0.42
CA LEU A 297 17.32 15.81 -0.53
C LEU A 297 16.36 16.38 0.52
N THR A 298 15.27 15.67 0.83
CA THR A 298 14.30 16.07 1.85
C THR A 298 14.93 15.99 3.25
N GLU A 299 15.67 14.92 3.56
CA GLU A 299 16.43 14.79 4.81
C GLU A 299 17.50 15.88 4.93
N ALA A 300 18.23 16.17 3.86
CA ALA A 300 19.21 17.26 3.82
C ALA A 300 18.54 18.63 4.03
N MET A 301 17.39 18.87 3.40
CA MET A 301 16.62 20.11 3.58
C MET A 301 16.09 20.22 5.01
N GLN A 302 15.66 19.13 5.62
CA GLN A 302 15.17 19.09 7.00
C GLN A 302 16.30 19.33 8.01
N LEU A 303 17.50 18.78 7.76
CA LEU A 303 18.71 19.08 8.52
C LEU A 303 19.10 20.57 8.41
N GLN A 304 19.08 21.14 7.20
CA GLN A 304 19.34 22.58 7.01
C GLN A 304 18.28 23.45 7.66
N TRP A 305 17.01 23.02 7.64
CA TRP A 305 15.93 23.72 8.33
C TRP A 305 16.12 23.69 9.85
N GLN A 306 16.45 22.52 10.42
CA GLN A 306 16.77 22.40 11.85
C GLN A 306 17.95 23.28 12.25
N LYS A 307 19.03 23.27 11.45
CA LYS A 307 20.20 24.14 11.67
C LYS A 307 19.84 25.62 11.60
N ASN A 308 18.98 26.03 10.66
CA ASN A 308 18.50 27.42 10.59
C ASN A 308 17.64 27.80 11.80
N VAL A 309 16.83 26.87 12.33
CA VAL A 309 16.05 27.10 13.55
C VAL A 309 16.97 27.27 14.76
N GLU A 310 18.03 26.47 14.87
CA GLU A 310 19.04 26.60 15.92
C GLU A 310 19.79 27.94 15.82
N LEU A 311 20.28 28.29 14.63
CA LEU A 311 20.93 29.59 14.38
C LEU A 311 19.98 30.77 14.65
N HIS A 312 18.69 30.63 14.35
CA HIS A 312 17.70 31.66 14.67
C HIS A 312 17.51 31.81 16.18
N LYS A 313 17.49 30.71 16.94
CA LYS A 313 17.44 30.76 18.41
C LYS A 313 18.70 31.41 18.99
N GLU A 314 19.87 31.09 18.45
CA GLU A 314 21.13 31.73 18.84
C GLU A 314 21.11 33.23 18.52
N ASN A 315 20.65 33.62 17.32
CA ASN A 315 20.52 35.03 16.94
C ASN A 315 19.56 35.78 17.87
N VAL A 316 18.38 35.22 18.18
CA VAL A 316 17.43 35.84 19.13
C VAL A 316 18.04 35.94 20.53
N HIS A 317 18.84 34.96 20.95
CA HIS A 317 19.54 35.03 22.22
C HIS A 317 20.58 36.16 22.24
N VAL A 318 21.39 36.26 21.19
CA VAL A 318 22.40 37.32 21.02
C VAL A 318 21.74 38.70 20.90
N GLU A 319 20.61 38.82 20.19
CA GLU A 319 19.80 40.04 20.13
C GLU A 319 19.32 40.44 21.53
N HIS A 320 18.81 39.50 22.33
CA HIS A 320 18.37 39.79 23.70
C HIS A 320 19.54 40.22 24.60
N GLU A 321 20.71 39.61 24.45
CA GLU A 321 21.92 40.03 25.16
C GLU A 321 22.38 41.43 24.73
N LEU A 322 22.35 41.74 23.43
CA LEU A 322 22.64 43.06 22.88
C LEU A 322 21.68 44.10 23.42
N ASP A 323 20.38 43.83 23.41
CA ASP A 323 19.32 44.71 23.92
C ASP A 323 19.52 44.99 25.42
N GLY A 324 19.88 43.95 26.19
CA GLY A 324 20.26 44.08 27.60
C GLY A 324 21.51 44.94 27.81
N LYS A 325 22.52 44.81 26.94
CA LYS A 325 23.73 45.66 26.95
C LYS A 325 23.44 47.10 26.53
N GLU A 326 22.57 47.30 25.56
CA GLU A 326 22.13 48.63 25.12
C GLU A 326 21.37 49.36 26.22
N GLN A 327 20.46 48.69 26.93
CA GLN A 327 19.79 49.25 28.10
C GLN A 327 20.77 49.61 29.23
N GLN A 328 21.81 48.79 29.45
CA GLN A 328 22.89 49.11 30.38
C GLN A 328 23.67 50.34 29.94
N ILE A 329 24.06 50.41 28.67
CA ILE A 329 24.76 51.57 28.09
C ILE A 329 23.89 52.81 28.24
N GLN A 330 22.62 52.80 27.82
CA GLN A 330 21.71 53.94 27.97
C GLN A 330 21.56 54.40 29.42
N THR A 331 21.59 53.46 30.38
CA THR A 331 21.53 53.80 31.80
C THR A 331 22.81 54.48 32.27
N ILE A 332 23.97 53.94 31.88
CA ILE A 332 25.27 54.54 32.14
C ILE A 332 25.37 55.92 31.46
N THR A 333 24.91 56.10 30.22
CA THR A 333 24.92 57.39 29.52
C THR A 333 24.00 58.41 30.20
N ARG A 334 22.81 57.99 30.66
CA ARG A 334 21.92 58.84 31.45
C ARG A 334 22.55 59.25 32.78
N ASP A 335 23.25 58.34 33.45
CA ASP A 335 23.92 58.64 34.71
C ASP A 335 25.17 59.50 34.50
N ALA A 336 25.92 59.30 33.40
CA ALA A 336 27.01 60.16 32.98
C ALA A 336 26.51 61.59 32.71
N LEU A 337 25.41 61.77 31.98
CA LEU A 337 24.79 63.09 31.75
C LEU A 337 24.31 63.77 33.05
N LYS A 338 23.79 63.00 34.02
CA LYS A 338 23.45 63.54 35.34
C LYS A 338 24.69 63.97 36.10
N ILE A 339 25.76 63.17 36.07
CA ILE A 339 27.03 63.51 36.70
C ILE A 339 27.62 64.76 36.04
N GLU A 340 27.55 64.86 34.71
CA GLU A 340 28.06 66.00 33.95
C GLU A 340 27.29 67.28 34.30
N LYS A 341 25.96 67.23 34.38
CA LYS A 341 25.12 68.33 34.89
C LYS A 341 25.43 68.68 36.35
N LEU A 342 25.66 67.68 37.21
CA LEU A 342 26.05 67.93 38.60
C LEU A 342 27.45 68.54 38.69
N MET A 343 28.38 68.16 37.81
CA MET A 343 29.70 68.77 37.70
C MET A 343 29.61 70.21 37.17
N GLU A 344 28.70 70.50 36.25
CA GLU A 344 28.47 71.84 35.72
C GLU A 344 27.84 72.75 36.78
N ILE A 345 26.81 72.27 37.50
CA ILE A 345 26.24 72.96 38.67
C ILE A 345 27.30 73.14 39.76
N ALA A 346 28.15 72.15 40.01
CA ALA A 346 29.22 72.28 40.99
C ALA A 346 30.32 73.26 40.54
N ARG A 347 30.61 73.36 39.23
CA ARG A 347 31.51 74.39 38.68
C ARG A 347 30.90 75.78 38.77
N GLU A 348 29.62 75.94 38.44
CA GLU A 348 28.90 77.20 38.62
C GLU A 348 28.85 77.60 40.09
N GLN A 349 28.58 76.66 41.00
CA GLN A 349 28.63 76.92 42.44
C GLN A 349 30.05 77.23 42.94
N LEU A 350 31.08 76.60 42.39
CA LEU A 350 32.48 76.93 42.69
C LEU A 350 32.84 78.31 42.16
N GLN A 351 32.40 78.68 40.96
CA GLN A 351 32.60 79.99 40.38
C GLN A 351 31.84 81.07 41.16
N ASP A 352 30.59 80.81 41.56
CA ASP A 352 29.81 81.66 42.45
C ASP A 352 30.48 81.81 43.83
N ILE A 353 31.06 80.73 44.36
CA ILE A 353 31.79 80.74 45.63
C ILE A 353 33.12 81.48 45.46
N GLU A 354 33.81 81.37 44.33
CA GLU A 354 35.03 82.10 44.01
C GLU A 354 34.77 83.59 43.81
N GLU A 355 33.67 83.97 43.16
CA GLU A 355 33.22 85.35 42.99
C GLU A 355 32.77 85.93 44.33
N LYS A 356 31.96 85.19 45.11
CA LYS A 356 31.62 85.58 46.50
C LYS A 356 32.83 85.60 47.41
N ARG A 357 33.85 84.77 47.18
CA ARG A 357 35.10 84.77 47.94
C ARG A 357 35.97 85.97 47.57
N SER A 358 36.04 86.34 46.28
CA SER A 358 36.71 87.55 45.80
C SER A 358 36.02 88.79 46.38
N ASP A 359 34.68 88.84 46.35
CA ASP A 359 33.90 89.92 46.96
C ASP A 359 34.05 89.94 48.48
N CYS A 360 34.06 88.78 49.15
CA CYS A 360 34.36 88.69 50.57
C CYS A 360 35.82 89.00 50.90
N GLU A 361 36.81 88.79 50.02
CA GLU A 361 38.20 89.21 50.24
C GLU A 361 38.33 90.73 50.10
N VAL A 362 37.61 91.36 49.16
CA VAL A 362 37.50 92.82 49.03
C VAL A 362 36.75 93.44 50.21
N GLU A 363 35.64 92.82 50.64
CA GLU A 363 34.87 93.24 51.82
C GLU A 363 35.60 92.91 53.12
N LYS A 364 36.47 91.87 53.19
CA LYS A 364 37.31 91.55 54.35
C LYS A 364 38.51 92.50 54.47
N GLU A 365 39.06 93.02 53.38
CA GLU A 365 40.05 94.11 53.42
C GLU A 365 39.40 95.43 53.87
N LYS A 366 38.16 95.72 53.44
CA LYS A 366 37.39 96.85 53.98
C LYS A 366 36.95 96.65 55.43
N ALA A 367 36.45 95.46 55.76
CA ALA A 367 35.99 95.11 57.10
C ALA A 367 37.17 94.92 58.06
N LYS A 368 38.39 94.58 57.64
CA LYS A 368 39.59 94.70 58.50
C LYS A 368 39.84 96.15 58.92
N LEU A 369 39.53 97.12 58.04
CA LEU A 369 39.61 98.54 58.33
C LEU A 369 38.44 99.05 59.20
N GLU A 370 37.30 98.37 59.18
CA GLU A 370 36.09 98.73 59.95
C GLU A 370 35.92 97.93 61.26
N LEU A 371 36.49 96.72 61.37
CA LEU A 371 36.46 95.82 62.54
C LEU A 371 37.46 96.25 63.62
N GLU A 372 38.41 97.14 63.32
CA GLU A 372 39.14 97.89 64.34
C GLU A 372 38.22 98.89 65.09
N ASN A 373 37.04 99.21 64.54
CA ASN A 373 36.15 100.25 65.08
C ASN A 373 34.78 99.75 65.60
N LEU A 374 34.43 98.45 65.53
CA LEU A 374 33.05 98.01 65.81
C LEU A 374 32.87 96.69 66.60
N VAL A 375 33.69 96.45 67.62
CA VAL A 375 33.61 95.27 68.51
C VAL A 375 32.44 95.30 69.53
N ASN A 376 31.58 96.32 69.54
CA ASN A 376 30.67 96.53 70.68
C ASN A 376 29.24 95.99 70.62
N VAL A 377 28.74 95.33 69.56
CA VAL A 377 27.31 94.93 69.55
C VAL A 377 27.02 93.67 68.70
N SER A 378 26.78 92.50 69.31
CA SER A 378 25.92 91.46 68.68
C SER A 378 25.43 90.41 69.67
N LEU A 379 24.40 90.77 70.45
CA LEU A 379 23.62 89.90 71.33
C LEU A 379 22.32 89.39 70.65
N GLU A 380 22.26 89.36 69.31
CA GLU A 380 21.00 89.15 68.55
C GLU A 380 20.88 87.79 67.82
N ALA A 381 21.86 86.89 67.94
CA ALA A 381 21.87 85.62 67.20
C ALA A 381 20.94 84.50 67.75
N GLU A 382 20.47 84.59 69.00
CA GLU A 382 19.76 83.49 69.68
C GLU A 382 18.26 83.34 69.32
N LYS A 383 17.63 84.32 68.65
CA LYS A 383 16.16 84.27 68.40
C LYS A 383 15.72 83.42 67.20
N LYS A 384 16.61 82.95 66.32
CA LYS A 384 16.24 82.25 65.07
C LYS A 384 16.13 80.72 65.16
N GLN A 385 16.52 80.08 66.27
CA GLN A 385 16.46 78.60 66.39
C GLN A 385 15.09 78.05 66.80
N SER A 386 14.20 78.87 67.37
CA SER A 386 12.92 78.38 67.92
C SER A 386 11.83 78.11 66.87
N GLU A 387 11.92 78.65 65.65
CA GLU A 387 10.88 78.52 64.62
C GLU A 387 11.01 77.25 63.74
N LEU A 388 12.19 76.61 63.72
CA LEU A 388 12.46 75.42 62.90
C LEU A 388 11.87 74.12 63.46
N LEU A 389 11.62 74.07 64.77
CA LEU A 389 11.12 72.85 65.44
C LEU A 389 9.60 72.68 65.30
N ALA A 390 8.85 73.76 65.05
CA ALA A 390 7.39 73.70 64.87
C ALA A 390 6.98 73.05 63.53
N LYS A 391 7.75 73.26 62.45
CA LYS A 391 7.44 72.72 61.11
C LYS A 391 7.68 71.22 60.96
N LYS A 392 8.61 70.64 61.74
CA LYS A 392 8.91 69.19 61.72
C LYS A 392 7.80 68.32 62.34
N LEU A 393 6.97 68.90 63.21
CA LEU A 393 5.87 68.19 63.86
C LEU A 393 4.66 67.99 62.91
N GLU A 394 4.47 68.89 61.95
CA GLU A 394 3.38 68.82 60.96
C GLU A 394 3.63 67.79 59.83
N GLU A 395 4.89 67.54 59.45
CA GLU A 395 5.26 66.51 58.46
C GLU A 395 5.00 65.08 58.97
N MET A 396 5.29 64.82 60.24
CA MET A 396 5.10 63.51 60.88
C MET A 396 3.62 63.08 60.95
N LEU A 397 2.68 64.05 61.00
CA LEU A 397 1.25 63.76 61.02
C LEU A 397 0.69 63.37 59.64
N ARG A 398 1.28 63.89 58.53
CA ARG A 398 0.87 63.52 57.17
C ARG A 398 1.36 62.13 56.75
N GLU A 399 2.52 61.70 57.22
CA GLU A 399 3.04 60.36 56.93
C GLU A 399 2.17 59.25 57.55
N ARG A 400 1.59 59.50 58.73
CA ARG A 400 0.67 58.58 59.40
C ARG A 400 -0.64 58.35 58.62
N GLU A 401 -1.20 59.38 57.99
CA GLU A 401 -2.44 59.26 57.20
C GLU A 401 -2.25 58.52 55.87
N VAL A 402 -1.10 58.71 55.21
CA VAL A 402 -0.76 58.01 53.96
C VAL A 402 -0.54 56.52 54.21
N LEU A 403 0.14 56.15 55.30
CA LEU A 403 0.35 54.76 55.69
C LEU A 403 -0.97 54.05 56.00
N ASN A 404 -1.93 54.73 56.65
CA ASN A 404 -3.23 54.15 56.97
C ASN A 404 -4.08 53.89 55.71
N LYS A 405 -4.00 54.75 54.69
CA LYS A 405 -4.64 54.52 53.37
C LYS A 405 -4.03 53.36 52.58
N MET A 406 -2.73 53.12 52.70
CA MET A 406 -2.08 51.98 52.04
C MET A 406 -2.48 50.65 52.69
N LEU A 407 -2.68 50.63 54.02
CA LEU A 407 -3.08 49.45 54.77
C LEU A 407 -4.51 49.00 54.41
N VAL A 408 -5.45 49.93 54.25
CA VAL A 408 -6.82 49.62 53.80
C VAL A 408 -6.85 49.05 52.37
N LYS A 409 -6.06 49.63 51.45
CA LYS A 409 -5.96 49.11 50.07
C LYS A 409 -5.29 47.72 49.99
N ALA A 410 -4.37 47.41 50.90
CA ALA A 410 -3.81 46.08 51.01
C ALA A 410 -4.87 45.09 51.53
N ASN A 411 -5.68 45.47 52.51
CA ASN A 411 -6.76 44.65 53.05
C ASN A 411 -7.82 44.30 51.98
N ASP A 412 -8.24 45.27 51.15
CA ASP A 412 -9.21 45.03 50.07
C ASP A 412 -8.69 44.07 48.98
N ARG A 413 -7.38 44.15 48.67
CA ARG A 413 -6.72 43.20 47.74
C ARG A 413 -6.67 41.79 48.33
N THR A 414 -6.44 41.67 49.64
CA THR A 414 -6.43 40.37 50.32
C THR A 414 -7.84 39.75 50.35
N GLN A 415 -8.88 40.56 50.52
CA GLN A 415 -10.28 40.12 50.48
C GLN A 415 -10.71 39.65 49.08
N THR A 416 -10.34 40.38 48.02
CA THR A 416 -10.61 39.94 46.64
C THR A 416 -9.89 38.65 46.27
N THR A 417 -8.66 38.43 46.75
CA THR A 417 -7.98 37.14 46.59
C THR A 417 -8.66 36.01 47.36
N PHE A 418 -9.21 36.28 48.55
CA PHE A 418 -9.96 35.31 49.35
C PHE A 418 -11.25 34.87 48.66
N ASP A 419 -12.01 35.82 48.10
CA ASP A 419 -13.24 35.51 47.36
C ASP A 419 -12.96 34.70 46.08
N LEU A 420 -11.85 35.01 45.39
CA LEU A 420 -11.39 34.25 44.21
C LEU A 420 -10.98 32.82 44.59
N MET A 421 -10.32 32.64 45.74
CA MET A 421 -9.94 31.33 46.25
C MET A 421 -11.17 30.49 46.61
N LYS A 422 -12.22 31.10 47.18
CA LYS A 422 -13.50 30.46 47.49
C LYS A 422 -14.27 30.02 46.24
N ILE A 423 -14.24 30.82 45.17
CA ILE A 423 -14.79 30.44 43.86
C ILE A 423 -14.03 29.24 43.28
N LYS A 424 -12.70 29.25 43.36
CA LYS A 424 -11.86 28.14 42.87
C LYS A 424 -12.11 26.85 43.66
N GLU A 425 -12.29 26.94 44.97
CA GLU A 425 -12.62 25.79 45.82
C GLU A 425 -14.00 25.19 45.47
N ASN A 426 -14.99 26.03 45.15
CA ASN A 426 -16.30 25.56 44.67
C ASN A 426 -16.21 24.91 43.28
N THR A 427 -15.41 25.45 42.36
CA THR A 427 -15.18 24.80 41.05
C THR A 427 -14.47 23.46 41.18
N MET A 428 -13.54 23.33 42.13
CA MET A 428 -12.85 22.08 42.43
C MET A 428 -13.83 21.01 42.96
N LYS A 429 -14.76 21.39 43.84
CA LYS A 429 -15.83 20.48 44.31
C LYS A 429 -16.76 20.05 43.18
N ASN A 430 -17.10 20.94 42.24
CA ASN A 430 -17.93 20.58 41.09
C ASN A 430 -17.21 19.59 40.15
N LEU A 431 -15.94 19.83 39.84
CA LEU A 431 -15.12 18.90 39.05
C LEU A 431 -14.93 17.55 39.76
N GLN A 432 -14.78 17.56 41.09
CA GLN A 432 -14.72 16.33 41.88
C GLN A 432 -16.03 15.53 41.79
N ASN A 433 -17.18 16.20 41.77
CA ASN A 433 -18.48 15.57 41.59
C ASN A 433 -18.67 14.99 40.18
N GLU A 434 -18.18 15.68 39.14
CA GLU A 434 -18.17 15.18 37.76
C GLU A 434 -17.27 13.94 37.60
N ILE A 435 -16.07 13.95 38.20
CA ILE A 435 -15.17 12.79 38.23
C ILE A 435 -15.84 11.59 38.92
N ASN A 436 -16.56 11.82 40.01
CA ASN A 436 -17.30 10.77 40.71
C ASN A 436 -18.48 10.24 39.86
N GLY A 437 -19.17 11.11 39.10
CA GLY A 437 -20.19 10.73 38.12
C GLY A 437 -19.63 9.85 37.01
N LEU A 438 -18.50 10.22 36.41
CA LEU A 438 -17.82 9.45 35.38
C LEU A 438 -17.33 8.10 35.91
N LYS A 439 -16.79 8.03 37.13
CA LYS A 439 -16.43 6.76 37.78
C LYS A 439 -17.64 5.83 37.96
N SER A 440 -18.83 6.38 38.25
CA SER A 440 -20.07 5.61 38.33
C SER A 440 -20.49 5.06 36.97
N HIS A 441 -20.36 5.86 35.89
CA HIS A 441 -20.63 5.40 34.52
C HIS A 441 -19.68 4.29 34.07
N VAL A 442 -18.38 4.40 34.37
CA VAL A 442 -17.41 3.34 34.07
C VAL A 442 -17.74 2.05 34.82
N LYS A 443 -18.20 2.12 36.07
CA LYS A 443 -18.67 0.94 36.82
C LYS A 443 -19.90 0.29 36.17
N LYS A 444 -20.88 1.08 35.72
CA LYS A 444 -22.06 0.55 35.00
C LYS A 444 -21.69 -0.12 33.67
N GLN A 445 -20.81 0.50 32.89
CA GLN A 445 -20.34 -0.07 31.62
C GLN A 445 -19.56 -1.37 31.82
N ARG A 446 -18.71 -1.46 32.86
CA ARG A 446 -18.01 -2.70 33.21
C ARG A 446 -18.96 -3.85 33.58
N ALA A 447 -20.04 -3.56 34.32
CA ALA A 447 -21.05 -4.56 34.65
C ALA A 447 -21.81 -5.05 33.39
N GLN A 448 -22.10 -4.14 32.46
CA GLN A 448 -22.76 -4.47 31.19
C GLN A 448 -21.86 -5.32 30.28
N ILE A 449 -20.55 -5.05 30.26
CA ILE A 449 -19.57 -5.88 29.56
C ILE A 449 -19.50 -7.29 30.19
N GLN A 450 -19.48 -7.40 31.52
CA GLN A 450 -19.51 -8.71 32.19
C GLN A 450 -20.76 -9.52 31.87
N GLN A 451 -21.92 -8.87 31.75
CA GLN A 451 -23.15 -9.54 31.34
C GLN A 451 -23.05 -10.09 29.91
N LEU A 452 -22.56 -9.29 28.95
CA LEU A 452 -22.39 -9.71 27.56
C LEU A 452 -21.34 -10.83 27.40
N VAL A 453 -20.27 -10.81 28.21
CA VAL A 453 -19.29 -11.90 28.25
C VAL A 453 -19.94 -13.20 28.76
N GLY A 454 -20.78 -13.13 29.80
CA GLY A 454 -21.53 -14.28 30.29
C GLY A 454 -22.57 -14.83 29.30
N GLU A 455 -23.19 -13.97 28.49
CA GLU A 455 -24.10 -14.39 27.41
C GLU A 455 -23.33 -15.08 26.27
N ARG A 456 -22.16 -14.57 25.89
CA ARG A 456 -21.28 -15.21 24.90
C ARG A 456 -20.87 -16.62 25.33
N GLU A 457 -20.44 -16.81 26.58
CA GLU A 457 -20.04 -18.13 27.10
C GLU A 457 -21.20 -19.14 27.13
N LYS A 458 -22.45 -18.67 27.33
CA LYS A 458 -23.65 -19.54 27.23
C LYS A 458 -23.88 -20.02 25.81
N TYR A 459 -23.83 -19.13 24.82
CA TYR A 459 -24.02 -19.51 23.41
C TYR A 459 -22.90 -20.42 22.89
N GLU A 460 -21.68 -20.26 23.40
CA GLU A 460 -20.55 -21.14 23.07
C GLU A 460 -20.77 -22.57 23.58
N LYS A 461 -21.35 -22.74 24.78
CA LYS A 461 -21.78 -24.04 25.32
C LYS A 461 -22.96 -24.64 24.56
N GLU A 462 -23.92 -23.83 24.13
CA GLU A 462 -25.06 -24.30 23.33
C GLU A 462 -24.63 -24.78 21.93
N ALA A 463 -23.70 -24.08 21.28
CA ALA A 463 -23.12 -24.49 20.01
C ALA A 463 -22.32 -25.80 20.12
N ALA A 464 -21.54 -25.97 21.19
CA ALA A 464 -20.82 -27.22 21.46
C ALA A 464 -21.78 -28.41 21.65
N ASN A 465 -22.87 -28.22 22.40
CA ASN A 465 -23.89 -29.25 22.62
C ASN A 465 -24.66 -29.61 21.33
N ALA A 466 -24.93 -28.66 20.45
CA ALA A 466 -25.56 -28.93 19.16
C ALA A 466 -24.66 -29.76 18.24
N THR A 467 -23.35 -29.47 18.24
CA THR A 467 -22.36 -30.20 17.44
C THR A 467 -22.22 -31.66 17.91
N GLN A 468 -22.25 -31.90 19.22
CA GLN A 468 -22.20 -33.25 19.77
C GLN A 468 -23.41 -34.11 19.38
N LYS A 469 -24.62 -33.52 19.34
CA LYS A 469 -25.84 -34.23 18.92
C LYS A 469 -25.82 -34.62 17.43
N PHE A 470 -25.23 -33.78 16.58
CA PHE A 470 -25.10 -34.08 15.16
C PHE A 470 -24.19 -35.29 14.91
N MET A 471 -23.08 -35.39 15.65
CA MET A 471 -22.15 -36.52 15.54
C MET A 471 -22.79 -37.86 15.91
N THR A 472 -23.62 -37.90 16.97
CA THR A 472 -24.33 -39.12 17.36
C THR A 472 -25.36 -39.59 16.34
N SER A 473 -26.10 -38.67 15.69
CA SER A 473 -27.08 -39.05 14.67
C SER A 473 -26.44 -39.57 13.37
N LEU A 474 -25.19 -39.16 13.08
CA LEU A 474 -24.44 -39.63 11.93
C LEU A 474 -23.97 -41.09 12.09
N GLU A 475 -23.69 -41.52 13.32
CA GLU A 475 -23.28 -42.91 13.62
C GLU A 475 -24.44 -43.89 13.50
N GLU A 476 -25.67 -43.49 13.86
CA GLU A 476 -26.88 -44.32 13.73
C GLU A 476 -27.25 -44.59 12.27
N ALA A 477 -27.05 -43.62 11.36
CA ALA A 477 -27.36 -43.78 9.93
C ALA A 477 -26.47 -44.82 9.25
N LYS A 478 -25.18 -44.89 9.61
CA LYS A 478 -24.23 -45.86 9.03
C LYS A 478 -24.56 -47.31 9.38
N LEU A 479 -25.25 -47.54 10.50
CA LEU A 479 -25.64 -48.87 10.97
C LEU A 479 -26.85 -49.43 10.21
N GLN A 480 -27.72 -48.56 9.67
CA GLN A 480 -28.90 -48.94 8.90
C GLN A 480 -28.56 -49.40 7.47
N ASP A 481 -27.54 -48.82 6.84
CA ASP A 481 -27.11 -49.20 5.48
C ASP A 481 -26.53 -50.63 5.40
N LEU A 482 -25.92 -51.12 6.48
CA LEU A 482 -25.37 -52.48 6.56
C LEU A 482 -26.44 -53.58 6.57
N GLN A 483 -27.66 -53.30 7.02
CA GLN A 483 -28.74 -54.30 7.05
C GLN A 483 -29.37 -54.55 5.67
N VAL A 484 -29.38 -53.54 4.79
CA VAL A 484 -30.03 -53.62 3.46
C VAL A 484 -29.30 -54.58 2.51
N VAL A 485 -27.97 -54.67 2.60
CA VAL A 485 -27.15 -55.54 1.75
C VAL A 485 -27.43 -57.03 2.00
N SER A 486 -27.75 -57.41 3.24
CA SER A 486 -28.01 -58.81 3.60
C SER A 486 -29.30 -59.39 3.01
N LEU A 487 -30.27 -58.54 2.66
CA LEU A 487 -31.57 -58.95 2.14
C LEU A 487 -31.56 -59.13 0.61
N GLN A 488 -30.61 -58.52 -0.11
CA GLN A 488 -30.49 -58.63 -1.56
C GLN A 488 -29.91 -59.99 -2.02
N GLN A 489 -29.19 -60.72 -1.15
CA GLN A 489 -28.58 -62.02 -1.49
C GLN A 489 -29.58 -63.19 -1.54
N LYS A 490 -30.75 -63.09 -0.89
CA LYS A 490 -31.73 -64.19 -0.82
C LYS A 490 -32.68 -64.29 -2.02
N ILE A 491 -32.69 -63.30 -2.90
CA ILE A 491 -33.65 -63.22 -4.02
C ILE A 491 -33.16 -64.02 -5.25
N VAL A 492 -31.84 -64.13 -5.44
CA VAL A 492 -31.23 -64.70 -6.66
C VAL A 492 -31.34 -66.24 -6.75
N GLU A 493 -31.54 -66.95 -5.64
CA GLU A 493 -31.61 -68.43 -5.64
C GLU A 493 -32.94 -69.01 -6.18
N SER A 494 -33.98 -68.17 -6.33
CA SER A 494 -35.34 -68.64 -6.62
C SER A 494 -35.71 -68.77 -8.12
N GLU A 495 -34.85 -68.33 -9.05
CA GLU A 495 -35.20 -68.25 -10.48
C GLU A 495 -34.75 -69.47 -11.33
N SER A 496 -33.94 -70.39 -10.80
CA SER A 496 -33.26 -71.42 -11.61
C SER A 496 -34.06 -72.71 -11.92
N ARG A 497 -35.30 -72.90 -11.44
CA ARG A 497 -35.88 -74.26 -11.33
C ARG A 497 -37.13 -74.62 -12.15
N LEU A 498 -37.56 -73.82 -13.13
CA LEU A 498 -38.92 -73.98 -13.70
C LEU A 498 -39.02 -73.96 -15.23
N LYS A 499 -38.06 -74.53 -15.98
CA LYS A 499 -38.10 -74.43 -17.45
C LYS A 499 -37.51 -75.61 -18.24
N GLN A 500 -37.73 -76.86 -17.81
CA GLN A 500 -37.04 -78.01 -18.45
C GLN A 500 -37.87 -79.14 -19.07
N GLN A 501 -39.19 -79.29 -18.92
CA GLN A 501 -39.85 -80.44 -19.56
C GLN A 501 -41.29 -80.13 -19.95
N GLN A 502 -41.58 -79.84 -21.24
CA GLN A 502 -42.83 -80.30 -21.89
C GLN A 502 -43.01 -80.05 -23.40
N ASN A 503 -42.26 -79.18 -24.09
CA ASN A 503 -42.58 -78.86 -25.50
C ASN A 503 -41.46 -79.29 -26.45
N LEU A 504 -41.29 -80.59 -26.70
CA LEU A 504 -40.06 -81.11 -27.32
C LEU A 504 -40.12 -81.55 -28.79
N TYR A 505 -41.27 -81.62 -29.49
CA TYR A 505 -41.24 -82.09 -30.89
C TYR A 505 -42.04 -81.29 -31.94
N GLU A 506 -43.21 -80.72 -31.64
CA GLU A 506 -43.84 -79.68 -32.52
C GLU A 506 -43.26 -78.29 -32.29
N ALA A 507 -42.66 -78.10 -31.12
CA ALA A 507 -41.80 -76.97 -30.87
C ALA A 507 -40.61 -76.96 -31.82
N ILE A 508 -40.06 -78.07 -32.30
CA ILE A 508 -38.78 -78.03 -33.06
C ILE A 508 -38.88 -77.23 -34.37
N GLU A 509 -40.02 -77.25 -35.07
CA GLU A 509 -40.22 -76.50 -36.32
C GLU A 509 -40.54 -75.01 -36.08
N GLN A 510 -41.46 -74.70 -35.16
CA GLN A 510 -41.67 -73.33 -34.69
C GLN A 510 -40.42 -72.75 -34.01
N LEU A 511 -39.64 -73.60 -33.33
CA LEU A 511 -38.34 -73.27 -32.76
C LEU A 511 -37.32 -73.06 -33.86
N LYS A 512 -37.39 -73.69 -35.04
CA LYS A 512 -36.46 -73.36 -36.14
C LYS A 512 -36.75 -71.99 -36.73
N GLU A 513 -38.01 -71.64 -36.97
CA GLU A 513 -38.38 -70.28 -37.40
C GLU A 513 -38.14 -69.25 -36.29
N GLU A 514 -38.48 -69.55 -35.04
CA GLU A 514 -38.12 -68.72 -33.90
C GLU A 514 -36.60 -68.65 -33.69
N ILE A 515 -35.82 -69.71 -33.95
CA ILE A 515 -34.36 -69.71 -33.85
C ILE A 515 -33.80 -68.80 -34.92
N THR A 516 -34.26 -68.90 -36.18
CA THR A 516 -33.78 -67.98 -37.23
C THR A 516 -34.18 -66.53 -36.95
N SER A 517 -35.40 -66.27 -36.45
CA SER A 517 -35.84 -64.93 -36.03
C SER A 517 -35.04 -64.43 -34.82
N LYS A 518 -34.81 -65.28 -33.81
CA LYS A 518 -33.99 -64.99 -32.64
C LYS A 518 -32.52 -64.86 -32.99
N ASP A 519 -32.01 -65.53 -34.02
CA ASP A 519 -30.64 -65.40 -34.51
C ASP A 519 -30.46 -64.06 -35.22
N HIS A 520 -31.42 -63.64 -36.06
CA HIS A 520 -31.41 -62.30 -36.64
C HIS A 520 -31.54 -61.21 -35.55
N ALA A 521 -32.40 -61.43 -34.55
CA ALA A 521 -32.52 -60.54 -33.40
C ALA A 521 -31.23 -60.53 -32.57
N LEU A 522 -30.59 -61.67 -32.34
CA LEU A 522 -29.31 -61.81 -31.62
C LEU A 522 -28.18 -61.11 -32.35
N VAL A 523 -28.12 -61.22 -33.69
CA VAL A 523 -27.13 -60.49 -34.48
C VAL A 523 -27.37 -58.98 -34.40
N LYS A 524 -28.64 -58.54 -34.48
CA LYS A 524 -28.99 -57.12 -34.32
C LYS A 524 -28.61 -56.61 -32.91
N GLU A 525 -29.00 -57.33 -31.87
CA GLU A 525 -28.63 -57.06 -30.48
C GLU A 525 -27.12 -57.09 -30.28
N HIS A 526 -26.37 -57.97 -30.97
CA HIS A 526 -24.92 -58.00 -30.91
C HIS A 526 -24.29 -56.75 -31.55
N PHE A 527 -24.85 -56.24 -32.66
CA PHE A 527 -24.41 -54.97 -33.25
C PHE A 527 -24.77 -53.77 -32.39
N ASP A 528 -25.98 -53.76 -31.81
CA ASP A 528 -26.43 -52.70 -30.90
C ASP A 528 -25.61 -52.73 -29.60
N HIS A 529 -25.32 -53.90 -29.03
CA HIS A 529 -24.40 -54.08 -27.89
C HIS A 529 -22.99 -53.58 -28.23
N HIS A 530 -22.45 -53.94 -29.39
CA HIS A 530 -21.13 -53.48 -29.81
C HIS A 530 -21.08 -51.95 -30.03
N LYS A 531 -22.18 -51.34 -30.48
CA LYS A 531 -22.32 -49.89 -30.57
C LYS A 531 -22.34 -49.25 -29.18
N VAL A 532 -23.13 -49.79 -28.26
CA VAL A 532 -23.20 -49.34 -26.86
C VAL A 532 -21.85 -49.52 -26.15
N ASP A 533 -21.11 -50.59 -26.42
CA ASP A 533 -19.75 -50.79 -25.87
C ASP A 533 -18.78 -49.72 -26.35
N LYS A 534 -18.85 -49.33 -27.63
CA LYS A 534 -18.03 -48.23 -28.15
C LYS A 534 -18.40 -46.90 -27.52
N GLU A 535 -19.70 -46.60 -27.39
CA GLU A 535 -20.17 -45.39 -26.71
C GLU A 535 -19.76 -45.38 -25.23
N LYS A 536 -19.85 -46.53 -24.54
CA LYS A 536 -19.38 -46.72 -23.17
C LYS A 536 -17.88 -46.48 -23.04
N GLU A 537 -17.07 -46.93 -24.00
CA GLU A 537 -15.63 -46.72 -23.97
C GLU A 537 -15.25 -45.25 -24.25
N ILE A 538 -15.96 -44.58 -25.15
CA ILE A 538 -15.82 -43.13 -25.38
C ILE A 538 -16.19 -42.36 -24.11
N LEU A 539 -17.33 -42.66 -23.49
CA LEU A 539 -17.78 -42.02 -22.26
C LEU A 539 -16.81 -42.29 -21.09
N LYS A 540 -16.24 -43.49 -20.98
CA LYS A 540 -15.18 -43.76 -19.99
C LYS A 540 -13.95 -42.89 -20.22
N ASN A 541 -13.50 -42.73 -21.46
CA ASN A 541 -12.35 -41.90 -21.79
C ASN A 541 -12.60 -40.42 -21.50
N GLU A 542 -13.79 -39.91 -21.82
CA GLU A 542 -14.21 -38.56 -21.46
C GLU A 542 -14.30 -38.37 -19.94
N LEU A 543 -14.87 -39.34 -19.23
CA LEU A 543 -14.96 -39.33 -17.78
C LEU A 543 -13.59 -39.36 -17.11
N LEU A 544 -12.62 -40.13 -17.65
CA LEU A 544 -11.23 -40.11 -17.20
C LEU A 544 -10.55 -38.75 -17.44
N ARG A 545 -10.80 -38.12 -18.60
CA ARG A 545 -10.29 -36.78 -18.91
C ARG A 545 -10.84 -35.74 -17.95
N ILE A 546 -12.16 -35.74 -17.72
CA ILE A 546 -12.81 -34.82 -16.79
C ILE A 546 -12.29 -35.06 -15.37
N LYS A 547 -12.13 -36.32 -14.93
CA LYS A 547 -11.53 -36.64 -13.62
C LYS A 547 -10.13 -36.08 -13.46
N LYS A 548 -9.25 -36.23 -14.47
CA LYS A 548 -7.90 -35.63 -14.43
C LYS A 548 -7.94 -34.11 -14.36
N GLN A 549 -8.87 -33.48 -15.08
CA GLN A 549 -9.05 -32.03 -15.04
C GLN A 549 -9.57 -31.54 -13.68
N ILE A 550 -10.51 -32.27 -13.06
CA ILE A 550 -11.00 -32.00 -11.71
C ILE A 550 -9.84 -32.10 -10.71
N GLN A 551 -9.05 -33.19 -10.74
CA GLN A 551 -7.89 -33.35 -9.86
C GLN A 551 -6.86 -32.22 -10.02
N SER A 552 -6.56 -31.80 -11.25
CA SER A 552 -5.66 -30.65 -11.45
C SER A 552 -6.24 -29.35 -10.90
N SER A 553 -7.56 -29.17 -10.98
CA SER A 553 -8.24 -27.97 -10.49
C SER A 553 -8.29 -27.96 -8.97
N GLU A 554 -8.57 -29.10 -8.34
CA GLU A 554 -8.52 -29.29 -6.88
C GLU A 554 -7.13 -28.99 -6.33
N GLN A 555 -6.07 -29.42 -7.01
CA GLN A 555 -4.70 -29.11 -6.61
C GLN A 555 -4.40 -27.59 -6.69
N ILE A 556 -4.93 -26.91 -7.71
CA ILE A 556 -4.79 -25.45 -7.84
C ILE A 556 -5.56 -24.74 -6.72
N ILE A 557 -6.78 -25.18 -6.40
CA ILE A 557 -7.59 -24.63 -5.31
C ILE A 557 -6.85 -24.80 -3.98
N LEU A 558 -6.31 -25.99 -3.70
CA LEU A 558 -5.55 -26.25 -2.47
C LEU A 558 -4.33 -25.32 -2.36
N ASN A 559 -3.59 -25.12 -3.46
CA ASN A 559 -2.45 -24.20 -3.47
C ASN A 559 -2.89 -22.74 -3.21
N GLN A 560 -4.02 -22.31 -3.77
CA GLN A 560 -4.59 -20.99 -3.52
C GLN A 560 -5.09 -20.82 -2.08
N GLU A 561 -5.68 -21.85 -1.48
CA GLU A 561 -6.09 -21.84 -0.06
C GLU A 561 -4.86 -21.72 0.87
N LEU A 562 -3.77 -22.41 0.55
CA LEU A 562 -2.50 -22.26 1.27
C LEU A 562 -1.89 -20.86 1.11
N GLU A 563 -2.03 -20.24 -0.06
CA GLU A 563 -1.56 -18.87 -0.29
C GLU A 563 -2.43 -17.85 0.45
N VAL A 564 -3.75 -18.02 0.45
CA VAL A 564 -4.69 -17.18 1.21
C VAL A 564 -4.41 -17.27 2.71
N THR A 565 -4.18 -18.47 3.26
CA THR A 565 -3.84 -18.63 4.68
C THR A 565 -2.49 -18.00 5.02
N LYS A 566 -1.49 -18.10 4.14
CA LYS A 566 -0.20 -17.40 4.31
C LYS A 566 -0.36 -15.88 4.28
N LEU A 567 -1.11 -15.34 3.32
CA LEU A 567 -1.39 -13.90 3.23
C LEU A 567 -2.18 -13.41 4.44
N ALA A 568 -3.17 -14.17 4.92
CA ALA A 568 -3.93 -13.84 6.13
C ALA A 568 -3.02 -13.75 7.36
N LYS A 569 -2.04 -14.66 7.49
CA LYS A 569 -1.04 -14.60 8.57
C LYS A 569 -0.15 -13.37 8.48
N ILE A 570 0.31 -13.01 7.28
CA ILE A 570 1.12 -11.79 7.06
C ILE A 570 0.31 -10.54 7.41
N ILE A 571 -0.97 -10.49 7.03
CA ILE A 571 -1.86 -9.37 7.38
C ILE A 571 -2.03 -9.28 8.90
N GLN A 572 -2.24 -10.40 9.58
CA GLN A 572 -2.35 -10.43 11.03
C GLN A 572 -1.07 -9.92 11.72
N GLU A 573 0.10 -10.39 11.27
CA GLU A 573 1.39 -9.93 11.80
C GLU A 573 1.61 -8.42 11.58
N ALA A 574 1.22 -7.90 10.42
CA ALA A 574 1.28 -6.48 10.10
C ALA A 574 0.30 -5.64 10.97
N ASP A 575 -0.92 -6.14 11.19
CA ASP A 575 -1.89 -5.49 12.07
C ASP A 575 -1.42 -5.49 13.54
N GLU A 576 -0.82 -6.58 14.01
CA GLU A 576 -0.21 -6.64 15.35
C GLU A 576 0.95 -5.65 15.49
N GLN A 577 1.82 -5.55 14.48
CA GLN A 577 2.92 -4.58 14.47
C GLN A 577 2.41 -3.15 14.46
N LYS A 578 1.39 -2.85 13.65
CA LYS A 578 0.70 -1.54 13.64
C LYS A 578 0.12 -1.21 15.01
N GLN A 579 -0.53 -2.16 15.69
CA GLN A 579 -1.05 -1.96 17.05
C GLN A 579 0.05 -1.69 18.08
N ARG A 580 1.21 -2.34 17.97
CA ARG A 580 2.38 -2.05 18.81
C ARG A 580 2.88 -0.62 18.58
N GLN A 581 3.05 -0.22 17.32
CA GLN A 581 3.46 1.14 16.97
C GLN A 581 2.49 2.22 17.46
N ILE A 582 1.18 1.97 17.38
CA ILE A 582 0.16 2.90 17.92
C ILE A 582 0.32 3.06 19.45
N LYS A 583 0.58 1.97 20.17
CA LYS A 583 0.81 2.01 21.62
C LYS A 583 2.10 2.75 21.96
N GLU A 584 3.20 2.47 21.26
CA GLU A 584 4.48 3.16 21.44
C GLU A 584 4.35 4.66 21.15
N TYR A 585 3.68 5.02 20.06
CA TYR A 585 3.37 6.42 19.76
C TYR A 585 2.54 7.06 20.87
N GLY A 586 1.54 6.35 21.39
CA GLY A 586 0.75 6.79 22.54
C GLY A 586 1.59 7.06 23.80
N CYS A 587 2.57 6.18 24.10
CA CYS A 587 3.52 6.38 25.18
C CYS A 587 4.41 7.62 24.94
N VAL A 588 4.96 7.78 23.74
CA VAL A 588 5.79 8.95 23.40
C VAL A 588 4.99 10.26 23.48
N VAL A 589 3.74 10.25 23.05
CA VAL A 589 2.84 11.40 23.20
C VAL A 589 2.58 11.70 24.68
N HIS A 590 2.34 10.68 25.50
CA HIS A 590 2.16 10.84 26.93
C HIS A 590 3.42 11.41 27.63
N ASP A 591 4.60 10.91 27.27
CA ASP A 591 5.88 11.40 27.78
C ASP A 591 6.12 12.85 27.36
N ARG A 592 5.86 13.18 26.08
CA ARG A 592 5.92 14.55 25.56
C ARG A 592 5.01 15.48 26.35
N ASP A 593 3.77 15.07 26.60
CA ASP A 593 2.78 15.91 27.30
C ASP A 593 3.17 16.08 28.78
N THR A 594 3.72 15.04 29.41
CA THR A 594 4.26 15.09 30.79
C THR A 594 5.45 16.03 30.87
N LEU A 595 6.42 15.91 29.95
CA LEU A 595 7.59 16.80 29.88
C LEU A 595 7.17 18.25 29.59
N ARG A 596 6.19 18.45 28.72
CA ARG A 596 5.61 19.77 28.45
C ARG A 596 5.01 20.39 29.71
N GLN A 597 4.26 19.60 30.49
CA GLN A 597 3.68 20.06 31.75
C GLN A 597 4.77 20.39 32.78
N GLN A 598 5.80 19.55 32.91
CA GLN A 598 6.95 19.81 33.79
C GLN A 598 7.70 21.08 33.37
N LEU A 599 7.89 21.30 32.07
CA LEU A 599 8.56 22.50 31.55
C LEU A 599 7.76 23.77 31.87
N ILE A 600 6.43 23.72 31.73
CA ILE A 600 5.54 24.84 32.10
C ILE A 600 5.68 25.14 33.59
N GLN A 601 5.61 24.12 34.45
CA GLN A 601 5.78 24.30 35.91
C GLN A 601 7.15 24.88 36.25
N ARG A 602 8.22 24.41 35.61
CA ARG A 602 9.57 24.95 35.82
C ARG A 602 9.73 26.39 35.35
N ASN A 603 9.09 26.76 34.25
CA ASN A 603 9.06 28.14 33.78
C ASN A 603 8.28 29.06 34.74
N GLU A 604 7.17 28.58 35.32
CA GLU A 604 6.43 29.30 36.35
C GLU A 604 7.28 29.47 37.62
N GLU A 605 7.96 28.42 38.08
CA GLU A 605 8.91 28.47 39.20
C GLU A 605 10.05 29.48 38.94
N LEU A 606 10.63 29.47 37.75
CA LEU A 606 11.68 30.42 37.35
C LEU A 606 11.18 31.86 37.34
N SER A 607 9.96 32.10 36.84
CA SER A 607 9.34 33.43 36.86
C SER A 607 9.18 33.96 38.29
N VAL A 608 8.69 33.12 39.21
CA VAL A 608 8.57 33.46 40.63
C VAL A 608 9.95 33.74 41.26
N LEU A 609 10.97 32.95 40.92
CA LEU A 609 12.33 33.18 41.40
C LEU A 609 12.91 34.50 40.88
N TYR A 610 12.71 34.84 39.61
CA TYR A 610 13.16 36.12 39.05
C TYR A 610 12.49 37.31 39.73
N GLU A 611 11.18 37.25 40.00
CA GLU A 611 10.52 38.31 40.75
C GLU A 611 11.00 38.39 42.20
N LYS A 612 11.28 37.24 42.84
CA LYS A 612 11.89 37.23 44.18
C LYS A 612 13.28 37.89 44.18
N ILE A 613 14.13 37.58 43.20
CA ILE A 613 15.45 38.19 43.04
C ILE A 613 15.31 39.71 42.81
N LYS A 614 14.36 40.14 41.99
CA LYS A 614 14.10 41.55 41.70
C LYS A 614 13.67 42.31 42.96
N ILE A 615 12.76 41.75 43.75
CA ILE A 615 12.35 42.32 45.05
C ILE A 615 13.55 42.39 46.00
N GLN A 616 14.35 41.31 46.11
CA GLN A 616 15.53 41.28 46.98
C GLN A 616 16.59 42.32 46.56
N LYS A 617 16.85 42.48 45.27
CA LYS A 617 17.76 43.52 44.75
C LYS A 617 17.25 44.93 45.09
N SER A 618 15.95 45.19 44.92
CA SER A 618 15.34 46.48 45.29
C SER A 618 15.47 46.76 46.79
N THR A 619 15.17 45.78 47.64
CA THR A 619 15.31 45.89 49.09
C THR A 619 16.76 46.12 49.51
N LEU A 620 17.71 45.40 48.90
CA LEU A 620 19.14 45.56 49.16
C LEU A 620 19.63 46.95 48.76
N ALA A 621 19.22 47.46 47.59
CA ALA A 621 19.58 48.80 47.14
C ALA A 621 19.05 49.89 48.09
N LYS A 622 17.80 49.76 48.54
CA LYS A 622 17.21 50.65 49.55
C LYS A 622 17.98 50.57 50.87
N GLY A 623 18.30 49.36 51.33
CA GLY A 623 19.09 49.14 52.55
C GLY A 623 20.51 49.73 52.44
N HIS A 624 21.15 49.60 51.28
CA HIS A 624 22.46 50.18 51.01
C HIS A 624 22.43 51.72 51.06
N ALA A 625 21.45 52.35 50.43
CA ALA A 625 21.27 53.80 50.49
C ALA A 625 21.05 54.29 51.93
N GLN A 626 20.17 53.63 52.69
CA GLN A 626 19.94 53.94 54.10
C GLN A 626 21.21 53.77 54.95
N TYR A 627 21.96 52.70 54.73
CA TYR A 627 23.24 52.48 55.40
C TYR A 627 24.26 53.59 55.08
N GLN A 628 24.35 54.00 53.81
CA GLN A 628 25.25 55.07 53.38
C GLN A 628 24.88 56.41 54.02
N ASP A 629 23.59 56.72 54.15
CA ASP A 629 23.14 57.93 54.84
C ASP A 629 23.46 57.89 56.33
N LYS A 630 23.30 56.73 56.97
CA LYS A 630 23.73 56.52 58.36
C LYS A 630 25.24 56.65 58.52
N GLN A 631 26.03 56.18 57.55
CA GLN A 631 27.47 56.34 57.56
C GLN A 631 27.89 57.82 57.44
N LYS A 632 27.21 58.61 56.60
CA LYS A 632 27.41 60.07 56.51
C LYS A 632 27.03 60.76 57.83
N GLU A 633 25.92 60.35 58.45
CA GLU A 633 25.49 60.88 59.76
C GLU A 633 26.52 60.59 60.85
N VAL A 634 27.02 59.35 60.93
CA VAL A 634 28.11 58.96 61.84
C VAL A 634 29.36 59.80 61.57
N SER A 635 29.75 60.01 60.32
CA SER A 635 30.91 60.85 59.97
C SER A 635 30.72 62.29 60.42
N LYS A 636 29.52 62.87 60.24
CA LYS A 636 29.19 64.22 60.72
C LYS A 636 29.25 64.30 62.24
N LEU A 637 28.70 63.32 62.95
CA LEU A 637 28.74 63.25 64.40
C LEU A 637 30.18 63.11 64.90
N GLN A 638 31.01 62.29 64.25
CA GLN A 638 32.43 62.17 64.56
C GLN A 638 33.16 63.50 64.39
N SER A 639 32.96 64.22 63.28
CA SER A 639 33.54 65.55 63.07
C SER A 639 33.06 66.56 64.11
N ARG A 640 31.77 66.50 64.50
CA ARG A 640 31.22 67.37 65.55
C ARG A 640 31.83 67.06 66.91
N ILE A 641 32.01 65.79 67.25
CA ILE A 641 32.71 65.35 68.47
C ILE A 641 34.14 65.89 68.46
N HIS A 642 34.88 65.77 67.34
CA HIS A 642 36.23 66.32 67.24
C HIS A 642 36.25 67.84 67.42
N ALA A 643 35.34 68.57 66.77
CA ALA A 643 35.24 70.03 66.92
C ALA A 643 34.94 70.45 68.37
N LEU A 644 33.97 69.79 69.02
CA LEU A 644 33.65 70.04 70.42
C LEU A 644 34.81 69.69 71.36
N THR A 645 35.56 68.64 71.05
CA THR A 645 36.77 68.25 71.80
C THR A 645 37.85 69.32 71.67
N PHE A 646 38.05 69.86 70.47
CA PHE A 646 38.99 70.95 70.21
C PHE A 646 38.56 72.26 70.89
N GLU A 647 37.28 72.64 70.81
CA GLU A 647 36.72 73.81 71.50
C GLU A 647 36.88 73.68 73.02
N ARG A 648 36.57 72.51 73.59
CA ARG A 648 36.83 72.20 75.00
C ARG A 648 38.29 72.39 75.36
N ASP A 649 39.22 71.85 74.56
CA ASP A 649 40.65 71.95 74.86
C ASP A 649 41.18 73.37 74.72
N SER A 650 40.73 74.13 73.73
CA SER A 650 41.04 75.55 73.58
C SER A 650 40.51 76.36 74.77
N SER A 651 39.26 76.12 75.19
CA SER A 651 38.65 76.78 76.35
C SER A 651 39.37 76.41 77.65
N LYS A 652 39.79 75.15 77.80
CA LYS A 652 40.61 74.68 78.92
C LYS A 652 41.97 75.37 78.95
N ASN A 653 42.60 75.60 77.79
CA ASN A 653 43.83 76.37 77.68
C ASN A 653 43.60 77.85 78.02
N GLN A 654 42.49 78.46 77.61
CA GLN A 654 42.15 79.84 78.00
C GLN A 654 41.93 79.98 79.51
N LEU A 655 41.27 79.00 80.15
CA LEU A 655 41.11 78.94 81.61
C LEU A 655 42.46 78.86 82.34
N SER A 656 43.51 78.33 81.71
CA SER A 656 44.85 78.34 82.31
C SER A 656 45.42 79.75 82.53
N HIS A 657 44.97 80.75 81.76
CA HIS A 657 45.38 82.15 81.88
C HIS A 657 44.53 82.95 82.88
N GLU A 658 43.41 82.39 83.38
CA GLU A 658 42.50 83.06 84.31
C GLU A 658 43.23 83.51 85.60
N GLY A 659 44.17 82.70 86.10
CA GLY A 659 44.98 83.04 87.27
C GLY A 659 45.87 84.28 87.06
N SER A 660 46.50 84.39 85.88
CA SER A 660 47.34 85.54 85.52
C SER A 660 46.50 86.82 85.34
N LEU A 661 45.33 86.70 84.71
CA LEU A 661 44.41 87.82 84.52
C LEU A 661 43.84 88.34 85.84
N LYS A 662 43.52 87.45 86.80
CA LYS A 662 43.10 87.84 88.16
C LYS A 662 44.20 88.61 88.90
N GLN A 663 45.47 88.22 88.75
CA GLN A 663 46.59 88.95 89.35
C GLN A 663 46.77 90.35 88.72
N GLU A 664 46.66 90.45 87.40
CA GLU A 664 46.76 91.73 86.69
C GLU A 664 45.58 92.67 87.00
N LEU A 665 44.37 92.12 87.14
CA LEU A 665 43.19 92.88 87.58
C LEU A 665 43.37 93.47 88.98
N ILE A 666 43.90 92.68 89.93
CA ILE A 666 44.23 93.17 91.27
C ILE A 666 45.30 94.28 91.20
N ARG A 667 46.28 94.18 90.28
CA ARG A 667 47.29 95.23 90.07
C ARG A 667 46.65 96.52 89.55
N LEU A 668 45.82 96.42 88.51
CA LEU A 668 45.13 97.56 87.90
C LEU A 668 44.12 98.21 88.86
N GLU A 669 43.42 97.44 89.70
CA GLU A 669 42.53 97.99 90.73
C GLU A 669 43.31 98.81 91.77
N LYS A 670 44.53 98.38 92.14
CA LYS A 670 45.41 99.15 93.02
C LYS A 670 45.90 100.44 92.34
N GLU A 671 46.31 100.38 91.08
CA GLU A 671 46.72 101.56 90.30
C GLU A 671 45.56 102.55 90.11
N LEU A 672 44.36 102.06 89.79
CA LEU A 672 43.15 102.87 89.65
C LEU A 672 42.78 103.55 90.96
N LEU A 673 42.90 102.85 92.09
CA LEU A 673 42.66 103.43 93.41
C LEU A 673 43.65 104.56 93.69
N GLN A 674 44.93 104.39 93.35
CA GLN A 674 45.94 105.43 93.46
C GLN A 674 45.60 106.67 92.61
N GLU A 675 45.24 106.48 91.34
CA GLU A 675 44.84 107.58 90.46
C GLU A 675 43.55 108.28 90.91
N LYS A 676 42.55 107.54 91.41
CA LYS A 676 41.35 108.14 92.03
C LYS A 676 41.70 109.00 93.25
N THR A 677 42.68 108.57 94.04
CA THR A 677 43.15 109.33 95.21
C THR A 677 43.86 110.62 94.77
N LYS A 678 44.63 110.56 93.69
CA LYS A 678 45.34 111.69 93.08
C LYS A 678 44.38 112.70 92.43
N ILE A 679 43.36 112.22 91.71
CA ILE A 679 42.29 113.07 91.16
C ILE A 679 41.55 113.79 92.28
N ARG A 680 41.27 113.12 93.41
CA ARG A 680 40.64 113.76 94.57
C ARG A 680 41.51 114.90 95.12
N ALA A 681 42.81 114.66 95.27
CA ALA A 681 43.75 115.71 95.71
C ALA A 681 43.82 116.89 94.73
N LEU A 682 43.88 116.63 93.42
CA LEU A 682 43.88 117.69 92.39
C LEU A 682 42.54 118.43 92.29
N SER A 683 41.42 117.77 92.62
CA SER A 683 40.10 118.40 92.66
C SER A 683 39.95 119.32 93.87
N GLU A 684 40.53 118.96 95.02
CA GLU A 684 40.62 119.83 96.21
C GLU A 684 41.48 121.09 95.93
N GLU A 685 42.52 120.98 95.10
CA GLU A 685 43.28 122.14 94.60
C GLU A 685 42.48 123.01 93.61
N LEU A 686 41.56 122.41 92.84
CA LEU A 686 40.71 123.13 91.89
C LEU A 686 39.60 123.96 92.57
N ASP A 687 39.25 123.64 93.82
CA ASP A 687 38.21 124.33 94.61
C ASP A 687 38.65 125.74 95.08
N HIS A 688 39.87 126.20 94.73
CA HIS A 688 40.34 127.57 94.95
C HIS A 688 40.67 128.31 93.63
N PRO A 689 39.69 128.92 92.94
CA PRO A 689 39.92 129.61 91.68
C PRO A 689 40.20 131.11 91.88
N LEU A 690 41.37 131.57 91.38
CA LEU A 690 41.73 132.98 91.25
C LEU A 690 41.76 133.37 89.75
N ASN A 691 40.68 134.04 89.31
CA ASN A 691 40.56 134.92 88.13
C ASN A 691 40.79 134.33 86.71
N VAL A 692 40.24 134.81 85.58
CA VAL A 692 39.16 135.76 85.18
C VAL A 692 39.06 135.66 83.64
N HIS A 693 37.83 135.55 83.09
CA HIS A 693 37.34 135.85 81.72
C HIS A 693 37.92 135.17 80.44
N ARG A 694 37.03 134.82 79.48
CA ARG A 694 36.79 135.59 78.23
C ARG A 694 35.61 135.05 77.38
N TRP A 695 34.70 135.93 76.98
CA TRP A 695 33.56 135.70 76.05
C TRP A 695 33.97 135.41 74.59
N ARG A 696 33.13 134.71 73.80
CA ARG A 696 32.18 135.27 72.78
C ARG A 696 32.01 134.43 71.49
N LYS A 697 30.76 134.42 70.99
CA LYS A 697 30.20 133.88 69.73
C LYS A 697 30.88 134.37 68.44
N LEU A 698 30.79 133.56 67.37
CA LEU A 698 30.77 133.99 65.96
C LEU A 698 29.83 133.08 65.14
N GLU A 699 28.84 133.70 64.50
CA GLU A 699 27.91 133.10 63.53
C GLU A 699 28.54 133.09 62.12
N GLY A 700 28.12 132.16 61.27
CA GLY A 700 28.08 132.37 59.81
C GLY A 700 28.80 131.34 58.92
N SER A 701 27.99 130.61 58.14
CA SER A 701 28.29 129.93 56.86
C SER A 701 29.05 128.59 56.91
N ASP A 702 28.33 127.47 56.76
CA ASP A 702 28.92 126.14 56.52
C ASP A 702 28.70 125.67 55.06
N PRO A 703 29.71 125.84 54.18
CA PRO A 703 29.75 125.29 52.82
C PRO A 703 29.61 123.75 52.78
N LYS A 704 29.98 123.03 53.85
CA LYS A 704 29.97 121.56 53.88
C LYS A 704 28.54 121.01 53.80
N ARG A 705 27.57 121.70 54.39
CA ARG A 705 26.15 121.28 54.34
C ARG A 705 25.57 121.39 52.94
N PHE A 706 25.96 122.40 52.15
CA PHE A 706 25.51 122.56 50.77
C PHE A 706 26.19 121.55 49.81
N GLU A 707 27.49 121.25 50.00
CA GLU A 707 28.16 120.16 49.29
C GLU A 707 27.55 118.80 49.57
N MET A 708 27.17 118.53 50.83
CA MET A 708 26.53 117.27 51.22
C MET A 708 25.18 117.09 50.52
N ILE A 709 24.39 118.16 50.40
CA ILE A 709 23.10 118.13 49.67
C ILE A 709 23.33 117.88 48.17
N ARG A 710 24.36 118.46 47.55
CA ARG A 710 24.71 118.15 46.13
C ARG A 710 25.15 116.70 45.96
N LYS A 711 25.93 116.14 46.90
CA LYS A 711 26.32 114.72 46.88
C LYS A 711 25.11 113.80 47.04
N LEU A 712 24.18 114.15 47.92
CA LEU A 712 22.95 113.38 48.16
C LEU A 712 22.06 113.37 46.91
N GLN A 713 21.88 114.51 46.25
CA GLN A 713 21.14 114.59 44.98
C GLN A 713 21.85 113.85 43.83
N ALA A 714 23.18 113.85 43.78
CA ALA A 714 23.94 113.08 42.80
C ALA A 714 23.82 111.56 43.01
N LEU A 715 23.81 111.12 44.27
CA LEU A 715 23.59 109.72 44.64
C LEU A 715 22.17 109.28 44.34
N GLN A 716 21.16 110.10 44.65
CA GLN A 716 19.77 109.81 44.29
C GLN A 716 19.58 109.67 42.77
N LYS A 717 20.21 110.51 41.95
CA LYS A 717 20.18 110.35 40.48
C LYS A 717 20.87 109.08 40.00
N LYS A 718 21.97 108.66 40.63
CA LYS A 718 22.64 107.38 40.32
C LYS A 718 21.79 106.18 40.72
N LEU A 719 21.12 106.26 41.87
CA LEU A 719 20.24 105.21 42.37
C LEU A 719 19.04 105.03 41.44
N ILE A 720 18.38 106.11 41.03
CA ILE A 720 17.26 106.07 40.08
C ILE A 720 17.69 105.42 38.75
N ARG A 721 18.85 105.80 38.19
CA ARG A 721 19.38 105.16 36.98
C ARG A 721 19.63 103.66 37.14
N LYS A 722 20.11 103.22 38.30
CA LYS A 722 20.33 101.79 38.56
C LYS A 722 19.01 101.04 38.73
N TYR A 723 18.01 101.65 39.36
CA TYR A 723 16.66 101.08 39.41
C TYR A 723 16.05 100.95 38.01
N GLU A 724 16.18 101.98 37.14
CA GLU A 724 15.73 101.91 35.75
C GLU A 724 16.45 100.79 34.97
N GLU A 725 17.76 100.65 35.12
CA GLU A 725 18.55 99.59 34.47
C GLU A 725 18.11 98.18 34.93
N THR A 726 17.89 97.98 36.23
CA THR A 726 17.39 96.70 36.77
C THR A 726 15.99 96.39 36.25
N THR A 727 15.10 97.39 36.22
CA THR A 727 13.72 97.22 35.73
C THR A 727 13.69 96.82 34.25
N ILE A 728 14.60 97.39 33.43
CA ILE A 728 14.74 97.01 32.02
C ILE A 728 15.25 95.56 31.88
N LYS A 729 16.20 95.13 32.73
CA LYS A 729 16.70 93.74 32.73
C LYS A 729 15.62 92.75 33.17
N ASP A 730 14.82 93.09 34.17
CA ASP A 730 13.70 92.25 34.62
C ASP A 730 12.65 92.07 33.52
N LEU A 731 12.32 93.14 32.78
CA LEU A 731 11.44 93.07 31.62
C LEU A 731 12.02 92.18 30.49
N LEU A 732 13.33 92.26 30.24
CA LEU A 732 14.00 91.44 29.24
C LEU A 732 14.00 89.94 29.61
N ILE A 733 14.19 89.62 30.90
CA ILE A 733 14.11 88.26 31.42
C ILE A 733 12.70 87.70 31.21
N LEU A 734 11.67 88.49 31.56
CA LEU A 734 10.26 88.12 31.36
C LEU A 734 9.93 87.81 29.90
N GLU A 735 10.47 88.59 28.96
CA GLU A 735 10.30 88.35 27.52
C GLU A 735 11.03 87.08 27.06
N LYS A 736 12.25 86.83 27.57
CA LYS A 736 13.01 85.60 27.27
C LYS A 736 12.38 84.35 27.86
N GLU A 737 11.83 84.42 29.07
CA GLU A 737 11.08 83.33 29.70
C GLU A 737 9.82 83.00 28.91
N LYS A 738 9.08 84.02 28.45
CA LYS A 738 7.92 83.83 27.58
C LYS A 738 8.29 83.14 26.27
N LEU A 739 9.37 83.60 25.62
CA LEU A 739 9.87 83.00 24.38
C LEU A 739 10.32 81.54 24.60
N TYR A 740 10.98 81.26 25.73
CA TYR A 740 11.42 79.91 26.10
C TYR A 740 10.24 78.96 26.31
N VAL A 741 9.17 79.42 26.97
CA VAL A 741 7.94 78.64 27.14
C VAL A 741 7.25 78.38 25.79
N GLU A 742 7.18 79.37 24.90
CA GLU A 742 6.64 79.22 23.55
C GLU A 742 7.44 78.21 22.71
N LEU A 743 8.79 78.30 22.72
CA LEU A 743 9.68 77.34 22.07
C LEU A 743 9.55 75.93 22.64
N LYS A 744 9.47 75.79 23.96
CA LYS A 744 9.25 74.50 24.63
C LYS A 744 7.90 73.88 24.24
N THR A 745 6.87 74.70 24.06
CA THR A 745 5.55 74.26 23.61
C THR A 745 5.56 73.80 22.16
N ILE A 746 6.35 74.45 21.29
CA ILE A 746 6.55 74.03 19.89
C ILE A 746 7.36 72.74 19.81
N LEU A 747 8.45 72.62 20.58
CA LEU A 747 9.26 71.40 20.66
C LEU A 747 8.45 70.20 21.18
N ALA A 748 7.60 70.40 22.19
CA ALA A 748 6.72 69.35 22.71
C ALA A 748 5.63 68.90 21.71
N ARG A 749 5.36 69.71 20.67
CA ARG A 749 4.42 69.37 19.58
C ARG A 749 5.09 68.69 18.39
N GLN A 750 6.42 68.69 18.32
CA GLN A 750 7.14 67.95 17.30
C GLN A 750 7.26 66.48 17.73
N PRO A 751 7.00 65.52 16.81
CA PRO A 751 7.23 64.12 17.09
C PRO A 751 8.72 63.91 17.40
N GLY A 752 9.01 63.31 18.56
CA GLY A 752 10.39 63.09 19.03
C GLY A 752 11.16 62.08 18.16
N GLU A 753 12.48 61.98 18.40
CA GLU A 753 13.39 61.08 17.67
C GLU A 753 12.91 59.61 17.68
N GLU A 754 12.21 59.18 18.74
CA GLU A 754 11.57 57.85 18.81
C GLU A 754 10.54 57.61 17.69
N VAL A 755 9.82 58.64 17.25
CA VAL A 755 8.85 58.52 16.15
C VAL A 755 9.57 58.42 14.80
N ALA A 756 10.73 59.06 14.67
CA ALA A 756 11.57 58.95 13.48
C ALA A 756 12.19 57.54 13.38
N GLU A 757 12.67 56.97 14.48
CA GLU A 757 13.15 55.59 14.55
C GLU A 757 12.05 54.57 14.27
N GLN A 758 10.86 54.76 14.87
CA GLN A 758 9.69 53.91 14.56
C GLN A 758 9.30 53.98 13.08
N LEU A 759 9.41 55.15 12.43
CA LEU A 759 9.17 55.30 11.00
C LEU A 759 10.19 54.53 10.16
N VAL A 760 11.46 54.48 10.56
CA VAL A 760 12.50 53.68 9.90
C VAL A 760 12.19 52.20 10.01
N VAL A 761 11.86 51.72 11.22
CA VAL A 761 11.48 50.31 11.46
C VAL A 761 10.23 49.94 10.67
N TYR A 762 9.19 50.78 10.65
CA TYR A 762 7.99 50.52 9.86
C TYR A 762 8.28 50.49 8.36
N LYS A 763 9.21 51.33 7.87
CA LYS A 763 9.61 51.34 6.46
C LYS A 763 10.37 50.06 6.07
N GLU A 764 11.24 49.55 6.94
CA GLU A 764 11.91 48.26 6.74
C GLU A 764 10.94 47.08 6.82
N THR A 765 10.01 47.11 7.78
CA THR A 765 8.98 46.07 7.93
C THR A 765 8.05 46.04 6.70
N LEU A 766 7.67 47.21 6.18
CA LEU A 766 6.87 47.34 4.96
C LEU A 766 7.62 46.78 3.74
N LYS A 767 8.93 47.07 3.62
CA LYS A 767 9.78 46.54 2.57
C LYS A 767 9.90 45.01 2.64
N GLY A 768 10.03 44.46 3.85
CA GLY A 768 9.99 43.01 4.08
C GLY A 768 8.66 42.39 3.66
N LYS A 769 7.54 43.04 4.00
CA LYS A 769 6.19 42.59 3.60
C LYS A 769 5.95 42.68 2.10
N GLN A 770 6.46 43.70 1.42
CA GLN A 770 6.42 43.78 -0.04
C GLN A 770 7.22 42.67 -0.72
N ASN A 771 8.41 42.34 -0.21
CA ASN A 771 9.20 41.24 -0.74
C ASN A 771 8.50 39.88 -0.52
N GLN A 772 7.89 39.66 0.64
CA GLN A 772 7.08 38.46 0.90
C GLN A 772 5.87 38.38 -0.05
N MET A 773 5.19 39.49 -0.28
CA MET A 773 4.06 39.56 -1.21
C MET A 773 4.50 39.24 -2.64
N LYS A 774 5.65 39.76 -3.07
CA LYS A 774 6.22 39.48 -4.39
C LYS A 774 6.61 38.00 -4.56
N GLN A 775 7.21 37.39 -3.54
CA GLN A 775 7.50 35.94 -3.54
C GLN A 775 6.21 35.11 -3.62
N MET A 776 5.18 35.47 -2.85
CA MET A 776 3.88 34.81 -2.93
C MET A 776 3.20 35.01 -4.29
N GLU A 777 3.35 36.17 -4.94
CA GLU A 777 2.87 36.40 -6.31
C GLU A 777 3.61 35.53 -7.33
N GLU A 778 4.93 35.38 -7.20
CA GLU A 778 5.75 34.52 -8.05
C GLU A 778 5.38 33.03 -7.87
N GLU A 779 5.19 32.57 -6.62
CA GLU A 779 4.69 31.22 -6.32
C GLU A 779 3.28 31.00 -6.89
N LEU A 780 2.38 31.96 -6.70
CA LEU A 780 1.02 31.90 -7.27
C LEU A 780 1.05 31.85 -8.80
N GLN A 781 1.97 32.57 -9.44
CA GLN A 781 2.15 32.56 -10.88
C GLN A 781 2.67 31.19 -11.37
N MET A 782 3.58 30.58 -10.63
CA MET A 782 4.06 29.22 -10.90
C MET A 782 2.93 28.19 -10.78
N TYR A 783 2.10 28.26 -9.73
CA TYR A 783 0.92 27.39 -9.59
C TYR A 783 -0.11 27.60 -10.70
N LYS A 784 -0.35 28.85 -11.12
CA LYS A 784 -1.20 29.15 -12.29
C LYS A 784 -0.65 28.52 -13.57
N MET A 785 0.67 28.50 -13.74
CA MET A 785 1.32 27.87 -14.89
C MET A 785 1.15 26.34 -14.87
N GLN A 786 1.36 25.69 -13.72
CA GLN A 786 1.11 24.25 -13.56
C GLN A 786 -0.35 23.88 -13.82
N VAL A 787 -1.31 24.66 -13.32
CA VAL A 787 -2.74 24.43 -13.61
C VAL A 787 -3.04 24.54 -15.10
N ASN A 788 -2.40 25.48 -15.80
CA ASN A 788 -2.55 25.60 -17.25
C ASN A 788 -1.91 24.44 -18.02
N GLU A 789 -0.78 23.90 -17.55
CA GLU A 789 -0.17 22.68 -18.11
C GLU A 789 -1.11 21.48 -17.93
N TYR A 790 -1.61 21.24 -16.71
CA TYR A 790 -2.59 20.18 -16.47
C TYR A 790 -3.86 20.34 -17.30
N ARG A 791 -4.31 21.58 -17.54
CA ARG A 791 -5.46 21.84 -18.41
C ARG A 791 -5.18 21.45 -19.87
N ARG A 792 -3.97 21.74 -20.39
CA ARG A 792 -3.55 21.31 -21.74
C ARG A 792 -3.43 19.81 -21.84
N ASP A 793 -2.89 19.14 -20.83
CA ASP A 793 -2.77 17.69 -20.78
C ASP A 793 -4.15 17.03 -20.76
N LEU A 794 -5.09 17.56 -19.98
CA LEU A 794 -6.49 17.12 -19.99
C LEU A 794 -7.14 17.32 -21.37
N GLU A 795 -6.91 18.45 -22.03
CA GLU A 795 -7.41 18.69 -23.39
C GLU A 795 -6.78 17.74 -24.43
N GLN A 796 -5.50 17.38 -24.29
CA GLN A 796 -4.86 16.36 -25.13
C GLN A 796 -5.45 14.98 -24.89
N LEU A 797 -5.61 14.57 -23.62
CA LEU A 797 -6.22 13.29 -23.27
C LEU A 797 -7.67 13.19 -23.74
N GLU A 798 -8.45 14.29 -23.67
CA GLU A 798 -9.81 14.32 -24.21
C GLU A 798 -9.82 14.17 -25.74
N LYS A 799 -8.85 14.79 -26.45
CA LYS A 799 -8.69 14.61 -27.90
C LYS A 799 -8.27 13.19 -28.26
N GLU A 800 -7.35 12.59 -27.52
CA GLU A 800 -6.93 11.19 -27.71
C GLU A 800 -8.09 10.23 -27.48
N LYS A 801 -8.88 10.46 -26.42
CA LYS A 801 -10.11 9.71 -26.14
C LYS A 801 -11.12 9.84 -27.27
N GLN A 802 -11.35 11.05 -27.79
CA GLN A 802 -12.23 11.27 -28.94
C GLN A 802 -11.72 10.58 -30.21
N GLN A 803 -10.40 10.60 -30.47
CA GLN A 803 -9.80 9.87 -31.59
C GLN A 803 -9.97 8.36 -31.46
N ILE A 804 -9.78 7.80 -30.26
CA ILE A 804 -9.98 6.38 -29.99
C ILE A 804 -11.46 6.01 -30.17
N GLN A 805 -12.38 6.85 -29.69
CA GLN A 805 -13.82 6.65 -29.91
C GLN A 805 -14.17 6.69 -31.39
N GLN A 806 -13.66 7.65 -32.16
CA GLN A 806 -13.88 7.71 -33.62
C GLN A 806 -13.28 6.50 -34.34
N MET A 807 -12.08 6.06 -33.96
CA MET A 807 -11.47 4.85 -34.53
C MET A 807 -12.27 3.58 -34.20
N TRP A 808 -12.83 3.49 -33.00
CA TRP A 808 -13.69 2.38 -32.59
C TRP A 808 -15.03 2.40 -33.36
N ILE A 809 -15.70 3.56 -33.44
CA ILE A 809 -16.93 3.74 -34.22
C ILE A 809 -16.68 3.43 -35.70
N GLY A 810 -15.56 3.90 -36.27
CA GLY A 810 -15.16 3.61 -37.64
C GLY A 810 -14.89 2.12 -37.90
N ARG A 811 -14.28 1.41 -36.94
CA ARG A 811 -14.13 -0.05 -37.01
C ARG A 811 -15.49 -0.77 -36.94
N GLN A 812 -16.40 -0.34 -36.06
CA GLN A 812 -17.74 -0.92 -35.97
C GLN A 812 -18.55 -0.67 -37.24
N LEU A 813 -18.52 0.53 -37.80
CA LEU A 813 -19.16 0.86 -39.09
C LEU A 813 -18.58 0.05 -40.25
N LYS A 814 -17.25 -0.15 -40.30
CA LYS A 814 -16.62 -1.03 -41.31
C LYS A 814 -17.02 -2.49 -41.13
N ALA A 815 -17.11 -2.99 -39.89
CA ALA A 815 -17.59 -4.34 -39.62
C ALA A 815 -19.06 -4.52 -40.03
N TYR A 816 -19.90 -3.51 -39.80
CA TYR A 816 -21.31 -3.49 -40.20
C TYR A 816 -21.48 -3.40 -41.73
N SER A 817 -20.68 -2.56 -42.40
CA SER A 817 -20.67 -2.46 -43.87
C SER A 817 -20.20 -3.76 -44.52
N ASN A 818 -19.17 -4.41 -43.98
CA ASN A 818 -18.68 -5.68 -44.51
C ASN A 818 -19.67 -6.83 -44.28
N GLN A 819 -20.54 -6.74 -43.26
CA GLN A 819 -21.65 -7.69 -43.07
C GLN A 819 -22.79 -7.48 -44.08
N PHE A 820 -23.06 -6.25 -44.53
CA PHE A 820 -24.07 -5.96 -45.56
C PHE A 820 -23.58 -6.12 -47.00
N SER A 821 -22.28 -5.95 -47.28
CA SER A 821 -21.72 -6.17 -48.62
C SER A 821 -21.59 -7.66 -49.00
N ASN A 822 -21.70 -8.58 -48.04
CA ASN A 822 -21.59 -10.03 -48.29
C ASN A 822 -22.95 -10.75 -48.44
N SER A 823 -24.08 -10.03 -48.43
CA SER A 823 -25.42 -10.61 -48.63
C SER A 823 -26.04 -10.32 -50.00
N TYR A 824 -25.28 -9.76 -50.94
CA TYR A 824 -25.66 -9.67 -52.35
C TYR A 824 -24.48 -10.07 -53.24
N ALA A 825 -24.39 -11.36 -53.53
CA ALA A 825 -23.64 -11.82 -54.69
C ALA A 825 -24.60 -11.86 -55.90
N ASP A 826 -24.27 -11.03 -56.91
CA ASP A 826 -24.48 -11.13 -58.38
C ASP A 826 -25.78 -11.75 -58.95
N PRO A 827 -26.38 -11.22 -60.05
CA PRO A 827 -25.66 -11.14 -61.34
C PRO A 827 -26.11 -10.07 -62.36
N ALA A 828 -25.31 -9.97 -63.44
CA ALA A 828 -25.68 -9.66 -64.84
C ALA A 828 -25.38 -8.26 -65.40
N SER A 829 -24.38 -8.26 -66.28
CA SER A 829 -24.37 -7.70 -67.65
C SER A 829 -25.12 -6.39 -67.92
N PHE A 830 -24.39 -5.35 -68.33
CA PHE A 830 -24.45 -4.75 -69.69
C PHE A 830 -23.69 -3.41 -69.70
N GLY A 831 -22.91 -3.19 -70.76
CA GLY A 831 -22.96 -1.92 -71.49
C GLY A 831 -21.98 -0.80 -71.11
N HIS A 832 -20.84 -0.83 -71.82
CA HIS A 832 -20.16 0.29 -72.48
C HIS A 832 -19.40 1.40 -71.69
N PRO A 833 -18.32 1.94 -72.30
CA PRO A 833 -17.35 2.86 -71.69
C PRO A 833 -17.58 4.33 -72.14
N GLU A 834 -16.68 5.19 -71.66
CA GLU A 834 -16.42 6.59 -72.02
C GLU A 834 -17.26 7.66 -71.30
N SER A 835 -16.64 8.32 -70.32
CA SER A 835 -16.05 9.67 -70.44
C SER A 835 -15.57 10.17 -69.08
#